data_AF-A0A0H2RIB8-F1
#
_entry.id   AF-A0A0H2RIB8-F1
#
_cell.length_a   1.000
_cell.length_b   1.000
_cell.length_c   1.000
_cell.angle_alpha   90.00
_cell.angle_beta   90.00
_cell.angle_gamma   90.00
#
_symmetry.space_group_name_H-M   'P 1'
#
loop_
_entity.id
_entity.type
_entity.pdbx_description
1 polymer ?
#
loop_
_entity_poly.entity_id
_entity_poly.type
_entity_poly.pdbx_seq_one_letter_code
_entity_poly.pdbx_strand_id
1 'polypeptide(L)'
;MPFSIRRPKHPQQNLENVEVIGLARIDSVSSIASDATIDNQPGAGRTVGLLFSHLGSELEDLINERARRLGVGFNTPTCNLARIETATSIDSNATADNQPGAGRTVGLFFTWLGLKLEKAFNKGAERLGFGPLAIAGEIRYQAHTFRYCVVLPDRTLGKSDMKKLRKLCKKLIKYTRSRVIDTQFVALEEIINLALEDPLVRAVLANSDHNRLITHYVESDLLVATTKALGAIEFNNVHRVWAPVLSICVAHSTWFQFKYKTESLGGFEEWRAYDYLEDFEDDVFETIRDPSTSFLSARYFGRLVDELDPMVYQIPLHNFLARLRHHYTIFATQDPGSIEWSTFKSCTLLGSLNLTGTAFIHDAEIFLMAAILDPNVFIRHLSFYLVEAFPVSPSNEFCINNLGGLKPHTSTPETNTSRLHRFLSNITHSSDYREHLSCMDHLSADVMGHLKGTIFFNKTIFTYCVLICHSVGGRSNGPRVTEVNALMDMCTPLVSFMESDFPKENQLATALAAKFCTISRYCKLAALRAAQEISLGLYSLLSRNLAPTIAEVRETVASIDMIPESSPIALCRVLRFGFGGYNITQCSEEETGKDLLQMYSRMYPRQEVISIEQMFLGSNTTFISVDGETKPFVVTGHYPVLAFLSNGGPSKSFFIARVYDNRDYYYTYVEDGASSVTYQRQEYGGSQSEIKFKEACSSKFDVLALRYDPMDYRSGTTEGELKDPTGPLGWKEVYPELEVSLSDYLDWFP
;
A
#
# COMPACT_ATOMS: atom_id res chain seq x y z
N MET A 1 36.69 -25.69 24.55
CA MET A 1 37.81 -24.73 24.62
C MET A 1 37.25 -23.35 24.34
N PRO A 2 37.51 -22.32 25.17
CA PRO A 2 36.93 -21.00 24.95
C PRO A 2 37.76 -20.27 23.89
N PHE A 3 37.17 -20.03 22.72
CA PHE A 3 37.72 -19.10 21.74
C PHE A 3 37.47 -17.67 22.22
N SER A 4 38.34 -17.17 23.10
CA SER A 4 38.45 -15.73 23.32
C SER A 4 39.16 -15.14 22.10
N ILE A 5 38.40 -14.52 21.21
CA ILE A 5 38.96 -13.68 20.15
C ILE A 5 39.57 -12.47 20.82
N ARG A 6 40.88 -12.51 21.08
CA ARG A 6 41.65 -11.32 21.43
C ARG A 6 41.51 -10.33 20.26
N ARG A 7 40.80 -9.22 20.48
CA ARG A 7 40.86 -8.05 19.59
C ARG A 7 42.35 -7.72 19.37
N PRO A 8 42.87 -7.83 18.14
CA PRO A 8 44.22 -7.38 17.88
C PRO A 8 44.24 -5.87 18.10
N LYS A 9 45.18 -5.37 18.93
CA LYS A 9 45.55 -3.96 18.88
C LYS A 9 46.09 -3.71 17.47
N HIS A 10 45.30 -3.02 16.65
CA HIS A 10 45.70 -2.63 15.32
C HIS A 10 46.98 -1.78 15.41
N PRO A 11 48.04 -2.11 14.65
CA PRO A 11 49.02 -1.11 14.31
C PRO A 11 48.30 -0.07 13.44
N GLN A 12 48.38 1.21 13.82
CA GLN A 12 48.04 2.32 12.92
C GLN A 12 48.98 2.22 11.71
N GLN A 13 48.56 1.47 10.70
CA GLN A 13 49.06 1.67 9.35
C GLN A 13 48.35 2.91 8.83
N ASN A 14 49.12 3.97 8.61
CA ASN A 14 48.71 5.09 7.79
C ASN A 14 48.43 4.54 6.38
N LEU A 15 47.19 4.09 6.15
CA LEU A 15 46.62 4.02 4.82
C LEU A 15 46.41 5.47 4.40
N GLU A 16 47.22 5.93 3.46
CA GLU A 16 46.93 7.12 2.70
C GLU A 16 45.48 7.01 2.19
N ASN A 17 44.66 8.00 2.55
CA ASN A 17 43.32 8.14 2.03
C ASN A 17 43.39 8.08 0.50
N VAL A 18 42.87 7.01 -0.08
CA VAL A 18 42.49 7.03 -1.49
C VAL A 18 41.34 8.02 -1.57
N GLU A 19 41.68 9.26 -1.89
CA GLU A 19 40.73 10.31 -2.20
C GLU A 19 39.94 9.85 -3.43
N VAL A 20 38.75 9.31 -3.18
CA VAL A 20 37.76 9.07 -4.24
C VAL A 20 37.42 10.43 -4.80
N ILE A 21 38.01 10.76 -5.94
CA ILE A 21 37.82 12.05 -6.63
C ILE A 21 36.32 12.23 -6.87
N GLY A 22 35.72 13.14 -6.10
CA GLY A 22 34.32 13.54 -6.27
C GLY A 22 34.11 14.13 -7.65
N LEU A 23 33.33 13.45 -8.50
CA LEU A 23 32.97 13.92 -9.83
C LEU A 23 31.88 15.00 -9.71
N ALA A 24 32.26 16.24 -10.00
CA ALA A 24 31.34 17.35 -10.18
C ALA A 24 30.55 17.21 -11.50
N ARG A 25 29.26 17.55 -11.45
CA ARG A 25 28.29 17.50 -12.56
C ARG A 25 28.72 18.44 -13.70
N ILE A 26 28.83 17.92 -14.93
CA ILE A 26 29.14 18.70 -16.15
C ILE A 26 27.84 18.90 -16.93
N ASP A 27 27.46 20.17 -17.17
CA ASP A 27 26.32 20.53 -18.01
C ASP A 27 26.70 20.41 -19.49
N SER A 28 25.93 19.61 -20.24
CA SER A 28 26.13 19.43 -21.68
C SER A 28 25.38 20.51 -22.48
N VAL A 29 26.11 21.29 -23.26
CA VAL A 29 25.53 22.22 -24.24
C VAL A 29 25.55 21.54 -25.62
N SER A 30 24.37 21.33 -26.21
CA SER A 30 24.25 20.85 -27.59
C SER A 30 24.26 22.03 -28.56
N SER A 31 25.12 21.98 -29.58
CA SER A 31 25.11 22.92 -30.71
C SER A 31 24.42 22.29 -31.90
N ILE A 32 23.34 22.93 -32.38
CA ILE A 32 22.62 22.55 -33.61
C ILE A 32 23.32 23.23 -34.79
N ALA A 33 23.67 22.46 -35.82
CA ALA A 33 24.12 22.97 -37.11
C ALA A 33 22.93 23.15 -38.05
N SER A 34 23.00 24.18 -38.91
CA SER A 34 21.95 24.62 -39.83
C SER A 34 22.41 24.44 -41.28
N ASP A 35 21.62 23.71 -42.08
CA ASP A 35 21.79 23.61 -43.52
C ASP A 35 20.43 23.45 -44.22
N ALA A 36 20.02 24.51 -44.92
CA ALA A 36 18.91 24.54 -45.84
C ALA A 36 19.34 23.99 -47.22
N THR A 37 18.49 23.20 -47.87
CA THR A 37 18.74 22.64 -49.21
C THR A 37 17.79 23.23 -50.26
N ILE A 38 18.32 23.31 -51.49
CA ILE A 38 17.68 23.82 -52.72
C ILE A 38 17.14 22.61 -53.51
N ASP A 39 15.99 22.75 -54.16
CA ASP A 39 15.30 21.67 -54.88
C ASP A 39 16.11 21.06 -56.05
N ASN A 40 15.85 19.77 -56.31
CA ASN A 40 16.30 18.95 -57.46
C ASN A 40 17.68 18.23 -57.41
N GLN A 41 18.17 17.85 -56.22
CA GLN A 41 19.28 16.89 -56.11
C GLN A 41 18.83 15.44 -55.88
N PRO A 42 19.64 14.42 -56.24
CA PRO A 42 19.38 13.01 -55.94
C PRO A 42 19.31 12.79 -54.41
N GLY A 43 18.11 12.91 -53.86
CA GLY A 43 17.87 12.83 -52.42
C GLY A 43 17.89 11.39 -51.91
N ALA A 44 18.35 11.23 -50.67
CA ALA A 44 18.49 9.94 -49.96
C ALA A 44 17.25 9.04 -50.07
N GLY A 45 16.03 9.61 -50.16
CA GLY A 45 14.79 8.85 -50.33
C GLY A 45 14.75 7.99 -51.61
N ARG A 46 15.38 8.43 -52.71
CA ARG A 46 15.39 7.68 -53.99
C ARG A 46 16.41 6.54 -53.96
N THR A 47 17.57 6.77 -53.35
CA THR A 47 18.60 5.74 -53.12
C THR A 47 18.11 4.67 -52.14
N VAL A 48 17.39 5.08 -51.09
CA VAL A 48 16.75 4.19 -50.12
C VAL A 48 15.61 3.39 -50.77
N GLY A 49 14.79 4.01 -51.62
CA GLY A 49 13.76 3.31 -52.39
C GLY A 49 14.35 2.20 -53.29
N LEU A 50 15.45 2.49 -53.99
CA LEU A 50 16.16 1.50 -54.81
C LEU A 50 16.78 0.37 -53.96
N LEU A 51 17.33 0.70 -52.78
CA LEU A 51 17.85 -0.30 -51.84
C LEU A 51 16.73 -1.21 -51.32
N PHE A 52 15.55 -0.66 -50.99
CA PHE A 52 14.41 -1.47 -50.55
C PHE A 52 13.82 -2.34 -51.65
N SER A 53 13.76 -1.84 -52.90
CA SER A 53 13.38 -2.68 -54.03
C SER A 53 14.36 -3.84 -54.21
N HIS A 54 15.66 -3.58 -54.04
CA HIS A 54 16.69 -4.61 -54.16
C HIS A 54 16.70 -5.62 -52.98
N LEU A 55 16.56 -5.15 -51.74
CA LEU A 55 16.46 -6.01 -50.56
C LEU A 55 15.14 -6.80 -50.55
N GLY A 56 14.06 -6.19 -51.03
CA GLY A 56 12.77 -6.83 -51.23
C GLY A 56 12.87 -7.99 -52.23
N SER A 57 13.52 -7.77 -53.38
CA SER A 57 13.73 -8.82 -54.37
C SER A 57 14.64 -9.94 -53.87
N GLU A 58 15.73 -9.62 -53.16
CA GLU A 58 16.64 -10.64 -52.59
C GLU A 58 15.97 -11.48 -51.48
N LEU A 59 15.15 -10.83 -50.64
CA LEU A 59 14.38 -11.54 -49.61
C LEU A 59 13.30 -12.43 -50.24
N GLU A 60 12.61 -11.94 -51.25
CA GLU A 60 11.62 -12.70 -52.03
C GLU A 60 12.27 -13.92 -52.69
N ASP A 61 13.45 -13.75 -53.30
CA ASP A 61 14.22 -14.84 -53.91
C ASP A 61 14.67 -15.87 -52.87
N LEU A 62 15.12 -15.43 -51.69
CA LEU A 62 15.55 -16.33 -50.61
C LEU A 62 14.36 -17.10 -49.99
N ILE A 63 13.21 -16.44 -49.84
CA ILE A 63 11.96 -17.08 -49.40
C ILE A 63 11.48 -18.08 -50.45
N ASN A 64 11.49 -17.72 -51.74
CA ASN A 64 11.10 -18.59 -52.84
C ASN A 64 12.03 -19.80 -52.99
N GLU A 65 13.34 -19.62 -52.79
CA GLU A 65 14.32 -20.70 -52.79
C GLU A 65 14.15 -21.63 -51.59
N ARG A 66 13.83 -21.08 -50.41
CA ARG A 66 13.54 -21.88 -49.21
C ARG A 66 12.20 -22.61 -49.32
N ALA A 67 11.19 -21.99 -49.92
CA ALA A 67 9.89 -22.62 -50.20
C ALA A 67 10.04 -23.77 -51.22
N ARG A 68 10.89 -23.61 -52.25
CA ARG A 68 11.27 -24.70 -53.18
C ARG A 68 11.94 -25.87 -52.45
N ARG A 69 12.88 -25.60 -51.55
CA ARG A 69 13.57 -26.66 -50.77
C ARG A 69 12.66 -27.39 -49.79
N LEU A 70 11.58 -26.74 -49.34
CA LEU A 70 10.59 -27.34 -48.44
C LEU A 70 9.41 -28.00 -49.18
N GLY A 71 9.42 -28.04 -50.52
CA GLY A 71 8.40 -28.74 -51.31
C GLY A 71 6.98 -28.13 -51.23
N VAL A 72 6.87 -26.87 -50.81
CA VAL A 72 5.57 -26.17 -50.69
C VAL A 72 5.20 -25.60 -52.06
N GLY A 73 4.58 -26.42 -52.90
CA GLY A 73 4.02 -26.00 -54.19
C GLY A 73 2.75 -25.18 -54.00
N PHE A 74 2.76 -23.91 -54.44
CA PHE A 74 1.59 -23.04 -54.41
C PHE A 74 0.69 -23.27 -55.63
N ASN A 75 -0.43 -23.97 -55.42
CA ASN A 75 -1.65 -23.82 -56.22
C ASN A 75 -2.70 -23.12 -55.35
N THR A 76 -2.71 -21.78 -55.31
CA THR A 76 -3.86 -21.00 -54.83
C THR A 76 -3.98 -19.66 -55.56
N PRO A 77 -5.19 -19.12 -55.74
CA PRO A 77 -5.47 -18.03 -56.66
C PRO A 77 -5.08 -16.66 -56.09
N THR A 78 -4.60 -15.81 -56.97
CA THR A 78 -4.28 -14.39 -56.80
C THR A 78 -5.39 -13.59 -56.12
N CYS A 79 -5.08 -13.02 -54.95
CA CYS A 79 -5.93 -12.03 -54.29
C CYS A 79 -5.57 -10.63 -54.80
N ASN A 80 -6.47 -10.03 -55.59
CA ASN A 80 -6.35 -8.66 -56.07
C ASN A 80 -6.53 -7.67 -54.91
N LEU A 81 -5.45 -7.02 -54.47
CA LEU A 81 -5.52 -5.88 -53.56
C LEU A 81 -5.87 -4.61 -54.34
N ALA A 82 -7.02 -4.03 -54.02
CA ALA A 82 -7.52 -2.78 -54.60
C ALA A 82 -6.64 -1.58 -54.20
N ARG A 83 -6.32 -0.75 -55.19
CA ARG A 83 -5.61 0.52 -55.08
C ARG A 83 -6.54 1.56 -54.44
N ILE A 84 -6.18 2.04 -53.25
CA ILE A 84 -6.82 3.20 -52.62
C ILE A 84 -6.11 4.45 -53.16
N GLU A 85 -6.87 5.33 -53.82
CA GLU A 85 -6.42 6.66 -54.22
C GLU A 85 -6.42 7.57 -52.98
N THR A 86 -5.25 8.06 -52.59
CA THR A 86 -5.10 9.10 -51.58
C THR A 86 -5.09 10.48 -52.24
N ALA A 87 -5.96 11.35 -51.72
CA ALA A 87 -6.18 12.71 -52.19
C ALA A 87 -5.05 13.67 -51.83
N THR A 88 -4.80 14.56 -52.78
CA THR A 88 -4.14 15.89 -52.76
C THR A 88 -3.47 16.37 -51.48
N SER A 89 -2.14 16.58 -51.59
CA SER A 89 -1.26 17.20 -50.62
C SER A 89 -1.51 18.69 -50.45
N ILE A 90 -1.62 19.14 -49.21
CA ILE A 90 -1.35 20.52 -48.81
C ILE A 90 0.14 20.62 -48.51
N ASP A 91 0.82 21.47 -49.27
CA ASP A 91 2.24 21.78 -49.12
C ASP A 91 2.42 22.73 -47.92
N SER A 92 3.20 22.32 -46.93
CA SER A 92 3.54 23.15 -45.77
C SER A 92 4.95 22.80 -45.32
N ASN A 93 5.89 23.60 -45.80
CA ASN A 93 7.34 23.41 -45.71
C ASN A 93 7.90 23.79 -44.32
N ALA A 94 7.16 23.51 -43.25
CA ALA A 94 7.60 23.74 -41.88
C ALA A 94 8.19 22.44 -41.32
N THR A 95 9.52 22.31 -41.38
CA THR A 95 10.27 21.23 -40.75
C THR A 95 10.24 21.37 -39.23
N ALA A 96 9.23 20.78 -38.60
CA ALA A 96 9.26 20.48 -37.17
C ALA A 96 9.94 19.13 -36.95
N ASP A 97 10.97 19.08 -36.09
CA ASP A 97 11.63 17.85 -35.67
C ASP A 97 10.60 16.92 -35.00
N ASN A 98 10.08 15.93 -35.76
CA ASN A 98 9.16 14.82 -35.39
C ASN A 98 7.95 14.63 -36.33
N GLN A 99 7.87 15.32 -37.47
CA GLN A 99 6.83 15.00 -38.46
C GLN A 99 7.03 13.61 -39.09
N PRO A 100 5.95 12.84 -39.35
CA PRO A 100 6.02 11.53 -39.98
C PRO A 100 6.45 11.65 -41.45
N GLY A 101 7.72 11.37 -41.73
CA GLY A 101 8.28 11.25 -43.08
C GLY A 101 8.71 9.83 -43.39
N ALA A 102 8.60 9.40 -44.65
CA ALA A 102 8.96 8.05 -45.09
C ALA A 102 10.39 7.63 -44.67
N GLY A 103 11.36 8.56 -44.72
CA GLY A 103 12.72 8.33 -44.25
C GLY A 103 12.83 8.04 -42.75
N ARG A 104 11.97 8.64 -41.92
CA ARG A 104 11.96 8.42 -40.47
C ARG A 104 11.29 7.10 -40.11
N THR A 105 10.20 6.74 -40.77
CA THR A 105 9.57 5.41 -40.61
C THR A 105 10.56 4.29 -40.95
N VAL A 106 11.31 4.47 -42.02
CA VAL A 106 12.42 3.58 -42.41
C VAL A 106 13.53 3.57 -41.36
N GLY A 107 13.95 4.73 -40.86
CA GLY A 107 14.96 4.83 -39.81
C GLY A 107 14.54 4.10 -38.54
N LEU A 108 13.32 4.31 -38.07
CA LEU A 108 12.74 3.61 -36.91
C LEU A 108 12.66 2.11 -37.14
N PHE A 109 12.31 1.67 -38.36
CA PHE A 109 12.32 0.26 -38.71
C PHE A 109 13.73 -0.35 -38.65
N PHE A 110 14.75 0.31 -39.21
CA PHE A 110 16.14 -0.17 -39.13
C PHE A 110 16.69 -0.15 -37.72
N THR A 111 16.38 0.87 -36.91
CA THR A 111 16.73 0.88 -35.49
C THR A 111 16.07 -0.28 -34.75
N TRP A 112 14.77 -0.50 -34.97
CA TRP A 112 14.04 -1.63 -34.39
C TRP A 112 14.62 -2.99 -34.82
N LEU A 113 14.94 -3.15 -36.11
CA LEU A 113 15.52 -4.38 -36.65
C LEU A 113 16.93 -4.60 -36.11
N GLY A 114 17.74 -3.54 -36.03
CA GLY A 114 19.07 -3.55 -35.43
C GLY A 114 19.02 -4.03 -33.98
N LEU A 115 18.14 -3.44 -33.16
CA LEU A 115 17.92 -3.86 -31.78
C LEU A 115 17.46 -5.33 -31.66
N LYS A 116 16.60 -5.80 -32.58
CA LYS A 116 16.16 -7.21 -32.60
C LYS A 116 17.29 -8.17 -32.97
N LEU A 117 18.08 -7.84 -33.99
CA LEU A 117 19.23 -8.64 -34.41
C LEU A 117 20.29 -8.67 -33.32
N GLU A 118 20.61 -7.52 -32.74
CA GLU A 118 21.54 -7.41 -31.61
C GLU A 118 21.10 -8.29 -30.43
N LYS A 119 19.82 -8.21 -30.02
CA LYS A 119 19.27 -9.11 -28.99
C LYS A 119 19.36 -10.58 -29.37
N ALA A 120 19.10 -10.93 -30.63
CA ALA A 120 19.21 -12.32 -31.10
C ALA A 120 20.66 -12.82 -31.09
N PHE A 121 21.61 -12.00 -31.52
CA PHE A 121 23.04 -12.32 -31.49
C PHE A 121 23.59 -12.38 -30.07
N ASN A 122 23.20 -11.46 -29.18
CA ASN A 122 23.58 -11.49 -27.77
C ASN A 122 23.06 -12.77 -27.11
N LYS A 123 21.79 -13.13 -27.34
CA LYS A 123 21.21 -14.40 -26.85
C LYS A 123 21.89 -15.63 -27.47
N GLY A 124 22.30 -15.55 -28.73
CA GLY A 124 23.09 -16.59 -29.40
C GLY A 124 24.48 -16.74 -28.79
N ALA A 125 25.18 -15.64 -28.55
CA ALA A 125 26.49 -15.60 -27.91
C ALA A 125 26.42 -16.13 -26.47
N GLU A 126 25.37 -15.78 -25.71
CA GLU A 126 25.10 -16.33 -24.38
C GLU A 126 24.95 -17.85 -24.42
N ARG A 127 24.14 -18.38 -25.35
CA ARG A 127 23.97 -19.84 -25.53
C ARG A 127 25.28 -20.55 -25.87
N LEU A 128 26.17 -19.87 -26.58
CA LEU A 128 27.49 -20.38 -26.94
C LEU A 128 28.55 -20.15 -25.84
N GLY A 129 28.18 -19.60 -24.68
CA GLY A 129 29.11 -19.36 -23.58
C GLY A 129 30.01 -18.13 -23.74
N PHE A 130 29.63 -17.20 -24.63
CA PHE A 130 30.39 -15.99 -24.97
C PHE A 130 29.75 -14.69 -24.44
N GLY A 131 28.76 -14.76 -23.55
CA GLY A 131 28.20 -13.60 -22.85
C GLY A 131 28.77 -13.39 -21.44
N PRO A 132 28.67 -12.19 -20.85
CA PRO A 132 29.09 -11.91 -19.47
C PRO A 132 28.41 -12.86 -18.47
N LEU A 133 27.11 -13.12 -18.61
CA LEU A 133 26.35 -14.08 -17.78
C LEU A 133 26.95 -15.49 -17.82
N ALA A 134 27.31 -15.99 -19.01
CA ALA A 134 27.88 -17.33 -19.15
C ALA A 134 29.28 -17.43 -18.53
N ILE A 135 30.09 -16.37 -18.65
CA ILE A 135 31.39 -16.31 -17.99
C ILE A 135 31.23 -16.23 -16.47
N ALA A 136 30.29 -15.44 -15.97
CA ALA A 136 29.98 -15.39 -14.55
C ALA A 136 29.48 -16.73 -14.02
N GLY A 137 28.64 -17.44 -14.78
CA GLY A 137 28.22 -18.81 -14.48
C GLY A 137 29.39 -19.80 -14.38
N GLU A 138 30.35 -19.75 -15.31
CA GLU A 138 31.57 -20.57 -15.21
C GLU A 138 32.43 -20.16 -14.01
N ILE A 139 32.53 -18.87 -13.69
CA ILE A 139 33.22 -18.40 -12.47
C ILE A 139 32.56 -18.98 -11.23
N ARG A 140 31.22 -18.90 -11.12
CA ARG A 140 30.44 -19.50 -10.03
C ARG A 140 30.64 -21.01 -9.95
N TYR A 141 30.62 -21.71 -11.08
CA TYR A 141 30.85 -23.16 -11.12
C TYR A 141 32.25 -23.53 -10.60
N GLN A 142 33.28 -22.79 -11.02
CA GLN A 142 34.63 -22.95 -10.47
C GLN A 142 34.63 -22.67 -8.97
N ALA A 143 34.14 -21.50 -8.54
CA ALA A 143 34.03 -21.08 -7.13
C ALA A 143 33.30 -22.10 -6.23
N HIS A 144 32.12 -22.58 -6.66
CA HIS A 144 31.31 -23.55 -5.92
C HIS A 144 31.99 -24.89 -5.73
N THR A 145 32.73 -25.36 -6.75
CA THR A 145 33.54 -26.58 -6.63
C THR A 145 34.53 -26.46 -5.45
N PHE A 146 34.98 -25.24 -5.15
CA PHE A 146 35.87 -24.97 -4.02
C PHE A 146 35.13 -24.73 -2.71
N ARG A 147 33.92 -24.12 -2.72
CA ARG A 147 33.17 -23.76 -1.50
C ARG A 147 32.89 -24.98 -0.62
N TYR A 148 32.61 -26.15 -1.20
CA TYR A 148 32.46 -27.41 -0.45
C TYR A 148 33.76 -27.93 0.20
N CYS A 149 34.93 -27.42 -0.20
CA CYS A 149 36.23 -27.79 0.37
C CYS A 149 36.72 -26.83 1.47
N VAL A 150 36.14 -25.62 1.60
CA VAL A 150 36.64 -24.52 2.46
C VAL A 150 36.28 -24.69 3.95
N VAL A 151 35.53 -25.73 4.32
CA VAL A 151 35.41 -26.11 5.75
C VAL A 151 36.77 -26.53 6.35
N LEU A 152 37.82 -26.70 5.53
CA LEU A 152 39.21 -26.85 5.97
C LEU A 152 40.01 -25.56 5.68
N PRO A 153 40.40 -24.78 6.71
CA PRO A 153 40.99 -23.43 6.58
C PRO A 153 42.36 -23.35 5.87
N ASP A 154 43.00 -24.48 5.54
CA ASP A 154 44.37 -24.49 4.98
C ASP A 154 44.46 -24.93 3.50
N ARG A 155 43.35 -25.24 2.82
CA ARG A 155 43.42 -25.63 1.40
C ARG A 155 43.51 -24.43 0.48
N THR A 156 44.74 -24.03 0.18
CA THR A 156 45.05 -23.10 -0.93
C THR A 156 44.61 -23.72 -2.26
N LEU A 157 44.00 -22.92 -3.15
CA LEU A 157 43.66 -23.40 -4.50
C LEU A 157 44.90 -23.85 -5.26
N GLY A 158 44.73 -24.90 -6.06
CA GLY A 158 45.73 -25.30 -7.03
C GLY A 158 46.09 -24.13 -7.95
N LYS A 159 47.39 -23.97 -8.24
CA LYS A 159 47.89 -22.90 -9.13
C LYS A 159 47.21 -22.91 -10.50
N SER A 160 46.81 -24.09 -10.99
CA SER A 160 46.09 -24.26 -12.27
C SER A 160 44.70 -23.64 -12.21
N ASP A 161 43.93 -23.95 -11.16
CA ASP A 161 42.55 -23.48 -11.00
C ASP A 161 42.51 -21.97 -10.77
N MET A 162 43.43 -21.46 -9.95
CA MET A 162 43.61 -20.02 -9.75
C MET A 162 43.95 -19.30 -11.06
N LYS A 163 44.76 -19.92 -11.94
CA LYS A 163 45.06 -19.38 -13.28
C LYS A 163 43.83 -19.40 -14.18
N LYS A 164 43.00 -20.46 -14.11
CA LYS A 164 41.74 -20.56 -14.86
C LYS A 164 40.74 -19.49 -14.39
N LEU A 165 40.54 -19.35 -13.08
CA LEU A 165 39.69 -18.33 -12.48
C LEU A 165 40.13 -16.92 -12.87
N ARG A 166 41.42 -16.60 -12.75
CA ARG A 166 41.97 -15.30 -13.19
C ARG A 166 41.74 -15.04 -14.68
N LYS A 167 41.82 -16.07 -15.53
CA LYS A 167 41.53 -15.94 -16.97
C LYS A 167 40.06 -15.60 -17.21
N LEU A 168 39.14 -16.20 -16.45
CA LEU A 168 37.71 -15.92 -16.54
C LEU A 168 37.38 -14.51 -16.03
N CYS A 169 37.89 -14.10 -14.87
CA CYS A 169 37.72 -12.73 -14.36
C CYS A 169 38.24 -11.67 -15.35
N LYS A 170 39.42 -11.90 -15.96
CA LYS A 170 39.95 -11.03 -17.03
C LYS A 170 39.03 -10.96 -18.25
N LYS A 171 38.37 -12.06 -18.58
CA LYS A 171 37.42 -12.11 -19.69
C LYS A 171 36.15 -11.33 -19.34
N LEU A 172 35.67 -11.40 -18.09
CA LEU A 172 34.55 -10.61 -17.59
C LEU A 172 34.85 -9.10 -17.61
N ILE A 173 36.02 -8.69 -17.09
CA ILE A 173 36.51 -7.30 -17.17
C ILE A 173 36.64 -6.82 -18.63
N LYS A 174 36.88 -7.72 -19.59
CA LYS A 174 36.89 -7.33 -21.01
C LYS A 174 35.50 -6.92 -21.50
N TYR A 175 34.42 -7.52 -20.99
CA TYR A 175 33.05 -7.18 -21.38
C TYR A 175 32.59 -5.82 -20.84
N THR A 176 33.16 -5.33 -19.74
CA THR A 176 32.89 -3.96 -19.26
C THR A 176 33.39 -2.88 -20.23
N ARG A 177 34.22 -3.27 -21.22
CA ARG A 177 34.72 -2.44 -22.33
C ARG A 177 34.07 -2.80 -23.67
N SER A 178 32.97 -3.54 -23.67
CA SER A 178 32.21 -3.84 -24.89
C SER A 178 31.78 -2.54 -25.58
N ARG A 179 31.59 -2.53 -26.90
CA ARG A 179 30.98 -1.35 -27.57
C ARG A 179 29.47 -1.25 -27.34
N VAL A 180 28.88 -2.31 -26.78
CA VAL A 180 27.45 -2.42 -26.49
C VAL A 180 27.23 -2.11 -25.01
N ILE A 181 26.55 -1.00 -24.72
CA ILE A 181 26.30 -0.49 -23.35
C ILE A 181 25.59 -1.54 -22.50
N ASP A 182 24.56 -2.22 -23.03
CA ASP A 182 23.84 -3.29 -22.31
C ASP A 182 24.79 -4.41 -21.85
N THR A 183 25.77 -4.78 -22.68
CA THR A 183 26.78 -5.79 -22.31
C THR A 183 27.69 -5.30 -21.19
N GLN A 184 28.03 -4.00 -21.18
CA GLN A 184 28.83 -3.42 -20.11
C GLN A 184 28.06 -3.44 -18.78
N PHE A 185 26.80 -3.02 -18.77
CA PHE A 185 25.96 -3.04 -17.56
C PHE A 185 25.84 -4.46 -16.98
N VAL A 186 25.54 -5.46 -17.82
CA VAL A 186 25.47 -6.85 -17.37
C VAL A 186 26.81 -7.33 -16.82
N ALA A 187 27.93 -6.97 -17.46
CA ALA A 187 29.25 -7.36 -16.98
C ALA A 187 29.60 -6.71 -15.63
N LEU A 188 29.28 -5.42 -15.44
CA LEU A 188 29.51 -4.69 -14.20
C LEU A 188 28.65 -5.25 -13.06
N GLU A 189 27.38 -5.53 -13.34
CA GLU A 189 26.44 -6.14 -12.40
C GLU A 189 26.91 -7.53 -11.96
N GLU A 190 27.37 -8.37 -12.89
CA GLU A 190 27.94 -9.69 -12.55
C GLU A 190 29.24 -9.58 -11.74
N ILE A 191 30.06 -8.55 -11.95
CA ILE A 191 31.25 -8.31 -11.11
C ILE A 191 30.84 -8.01 -9.66
N ILE A 192 29.82 -7.17 -9.46
CA ILE A 192 29.30 -6.87 -8.12
C ILE A 192 28.80 -8.16 -7.45
N ASN A 193 27.95 -8.93 -8.14
CA ASN A 193 27.37 -10.15 -7.60
C ASN A 193 28.45 -11.20 -7.27
N LEU A 194 29.41 -11.42 -8.16
CA LEU A 194 30.53 -12.34 -7.90
C LEU A 194 31.41 -11.91 -6.71
N ALA A 195 31.64 -10.60 -6.55
CA ALA A 195 32.43 -10.08 -5.43
C ALA A 195 31.70 -10.22 -4.08
N LEU A 196 30.36 -10.12 -4.08
CA LEU A 196 29.51 -10.38 -2.92
C LEU A 196 29.43 -11.88 -2.58
N GLU A 197 29.37 -12.74 -3.60
CA GLU A 197 29.18 -14.19 -3.48
C GLU A 197 30.40 -14.92 -2.90
N ASP A 198 31.61 -14.61 -3.38
CA ASP A 198 32.83 -15.35 -3.04
C ASP A 198 34.03 -14.40 -2.74
N PRO A 199 34.54 -14.37 -1.49
CA PRO A 199 35.73 -13.60 -1.12
C PRO A 199 36.98 -13.89 -1.94
N LEU A 200 37.14 -15.13 -2.44
CA LEU A 200 38.27 -15.51 -3.28
C LEU A 200 38.15 -14.89 -4.67
N VAL A 201 36.96 -14.93 -5.26
CA VAL A 201 36.71 -14.31 -6.57
C VAL A 201 36.94 -12.80 -6.47
N ARG A 202 36.45 -12.17 -5.39
CA ARG A 202 36.75 -10.77 -5.08
C ARG A 202 38.26 -10.50 -4.98
N ALA A 203 39.01 -11.33 -4.25
CA ALA A 203 40.47 -11.18 -4.17
C ALA A 203 41.16 -11.32 -5.54
N VAL A 204 40.67 -12.19 -6.43
CA VAL A 204 41.19 -12.32 -7.80
C VAL A 204 40.86 -11.08 -8.64
N LEU A 205 39.65 -10.52 -8.48
CA LEU A 205 39.24 -9.28 -9.12
C LEU A 205 40.07 -8.08 -8.61
N ALA A 206 40.29 -7.99 -7.30
CA ALA A 206 41.11 -6.95 -6.66
C ALA A 206 42.58 -6.94 -7.12
N ASN A 207 43.09 -8.11 -7.53
CA ASN A 207 44.44 -8.27 -8.10
C ASN A 207 44.47 -8.11 -9.63
N SER A 208 43.34 -7.75 -10.25
CA SER A 208 43.26 -7.47 -11.68
C SER A 208 43.46 -5.98 -11.97
N ASP A 209 43.70 -5.63 -13.23
CA ASP A 209 43.96 -4.25 -13.66
C ASP A 209 42.67 -3.41 -13.62
N HIS A 210 42.41 -2.71 -12.49
CA HIS A 210 41.19 -1.91 -12.26
C HIS A 210 41.03 -0.74 -13.23
N ASN A 211 42.13 -0.24 -13.81
CA ASN A 211 42.08 0.76 -14.88
C ASN A 211 41.29 0.26 -16.10
N ARG A 212 41.02 -1.05 -16.17
CA ARG A 212 40.17 -1.64 -17.19
C ARG A 212 38.67 -1.50 -16.95
N LEU A 213 38.25 -1.27 -15.72
CA LEU A 213 36.86 -1.03 -15.36
C LEU A 213 36.43 0.40 -15.64
N ILE A 214 37.37 1.37 -15.60
CA ILE A 214 37.12 2.77 -15.96
C ILE A 214 36.67 2.83 -17.42
N THR A 215 35.43 3.27 -17.63
CA THR A 215 34.82 3.38 -18.95
C THR A 215 35.28 4.68 -19.62
N HIS A 216 35.33 4.68 -20.96
CA HIS A 216 35.63 5.88 -21.75
C HIS A 216 34.36 6.66 -22.15
N TYR A 217 33.24 6.26 -21.56
CA TYR A 217 31.89 6.66 -21.91
C TYR A 217 31.42 7.69 -20.86
N VAL A 218 30.73 8.73 -21.32
CA VAL A 218 30.32 9.89 -20.49
C VAL A 218 28.91 9.69 -19.90
N GLU A 219 28.28 8.57 -20.22
CA GLU A 219 26.96 8.17 -19.74
C GLU A 219 26.96 8.03 -18.22
N SER A 220 26.20 8.89 -17.54
CA SER A 220 26.14 8.97 -16.07
C SER A 220 25.81 7.64 -15.42
N ASP A 221 24.85 6.88 -15.95
CA ASP A 221 24.42 5.60 -15.37
C ASP A 221 25.54 4.56 -15.42
N LEU A 222 26.31 4.56 -16.49
CA LEU A 222 27.44 3.66 -16.65
C LEU A 222 28.58 4.02 -15.70
N LEU A 223 28.86 5.31 -15.50
CA LEU A 223 29.83 5.77 -14.50
C LEU A 223 29.43 5.34 -13.08
N VAL A 224 28.14 5.44 -12.75
CA VAL A 224 27.60 4.96 -11.46
C VAL A 224 27.77 3.44 -11.34
N ALA A 225 27.42 2.66 -12.37
CA ALA A 225 27.58 1.21 -12.36
C ALA A 225 29.06 0.78 -12.24
N THR A 226 29.97 1.48 -12.91
CA THR A 226 31.42 1.25 -12.80
C THR A 226 31.93 1.56 -11.40
N THR A 227 31.49 2.67 -10.81
CA THR A 227 31.86 3.06 -9.44
C THR A 227 31.38 2.01 -8.43
N LYS A 228 30.14 1.53 -8.59
CA LYS A 228 29.60 0.44 -7.77
C LYS A 228 30.39 -0.86 -7.91
N ALA A 229 30.76 -1.24 -9.14
CA ALA A 229 31.57 -2.43 -9.39
C ALA A 229 32.98 -2.34 -8.79
N LEU A 230 33.61 -1.18 -8.87
CA LEU A 230 34.90 -0.92 -8.20
C LEU A 230 34.76 -0.98 -6.68
N GLY A 231 33.75 -0.30 -6.12
CA GLY A 231 33.45 -0.33 -4.69
C GLY A 231 33.21 -1.75 -4.16
N ALA A 232 32.48 -2.58 -4.91
CA ALA A 232 32.25 -3.99 -4.57
C ALA A 232 33.55 -4.84 -4.56
N ILE A 233 34.61 -4.39 -5.21
CA ILE A 233 35.93 -5.05 -5.18
C ILE A 233 36.76 -4.49 -4.01
N GLU A 234 36.75 -3.17 -3.84
CA GLU A 234 37.70 -2.41 -3.00
C GLU A 234 37.25 -2.23 -1.55
N PHE A 235 35.94 -2.17 -1.26
CA PHE A 235 35.39 -1.89 0.09
C PHE A 235 35.47 -3.11 1.04
N ASN A 236 36.71 -3.51 1.34
CA ASN A 236 37.00 -4.67 2.18
C ASN A 236 36.43 -4.56 3.61
N ASN A 237 36.22 -3.34 4.12
CA ASN A 237 35.54 -3.08 5.39
C ASN A 237 34.10 -3.62 5.38
N VAL A 238 33.31 -3.35 4.32
CA VAL A 238 31.93 -3.82 4.20
C VAL A 238 31.90 -5.35 4.18
N HIS A 239 32.73 -5.98 3.35
CA HIS A 239 32.84 -7.44 3.30
C HIS A 239 33.23 -8.06 4.65
N ARG A 240 34.13 -7.41 5.40
CA ARG A 240 34.57 -7.88 6.72
C ARG A 240 33.44 -7.85 7.74
N VAL A 241 32.58 -6.84 7.67
CA VAL A 241 31.43 -6.66 8.57
C VAL A 241 30.30 -7.63 8.21
N TRP A 242 29.97 -7.78 6.93
CA TRP A 242 28.83 -8.59 6.48
C TRP A 242 29.11 -10.10 6.36
N ALA A 243 30.37 -10.52 6.13
CA ALA A 243 30.69 -11.94 5.98
C ALA A 243 30.39 -12.79 7.24
N PRO A 244 30.69 -12.35 8.47
CA PRO A 244 30.26 -13.05 9.69
C PRO A 244 28.74 -13.17 9.80
N VAL A 245 28.00 -12.10 9.51
CA VAL A 245 26.52 -12.06 9.56
C VAL A 245 25.92 -13.10 8.62
N LEU A 246 26.36 -13.12 7.35
CA LEU A 246 25.93 -14.14 6.38
C LEU A 246 26.32 -15.55 6.82
N SER A 247 27.52 -15.73 7.36
CA SER A 247 27.99 -17.05 7.80
C SER A 247 27.14 -17.61 8.93
N ILE A 248 26.76 -16.77 9.90
CA ILE A 248 25.83 -17.15 11.00
C ILE A 248 24.49 -17.58 10.41
N CYS A 249 23.96 -16.83 9.44
CA CYS A 249 22.64 -17.11 8.86
C CYS A 249 22.62 -18.39 8.01
N VAL A 250 23.65 -18.62 7.19
CA VAL A 250 23.80 -19.86 6.40
C VAL A 250 24.07 -21.08 7.29
N ALA A 251 24.88 -20.91 8.34
CA ALA A 251 25.11 -21.98 9.31
C ALA A 251 23.81 -22.35 10.04
N HIS A 252 22.96 -21.36 10.35
CA HIS A 252 21.69 -21.58 11.02
C HIS A 252 20.67 -22.33 10.14
N SER A 253 20.50 -21.93 8.88
CA SER A 253 19.59 -22.61 7.96
C SER A 253 19.98 -24.06 7.70
N THR A 254 21.29 -24.34 7.59
CA THR A 254 21.79 -25.72 7.45
C THR A 254 21.67 -26.52 8.75
N TRP A 255 21.97 -25.93 9.91
CA TRP A 255 21.90 -26.61 11.20
C TRP A 255 20.48 -27.05 11.58
N PHE A 256 19.48 -26.24 11.26
CA PHE A 256 18.06 -26.58 11.49
C PHE A 256 17.62 -27.82 10.72
N GLN A 257 18.07 -27.99 9.48
CA GLN A 257 17.79 -29.20 8.70
C GLN A 257 18.38 -30.46 9.35
N PHE A 258 19.49 -30.35 10.09
CA PHE A 258 20.07 -31.46 10.82
C PHE A 258 19.36 -31.74 12.16
N LYS A 259 18.94 -30.70 12.91
CA LYS A 259 18.30 -30.86 14.24
C LYS A 259 16.99 -31.65 14.19
N TYR A 260 16.14 -31.40 13.19
CA TYR A 260 14.89 -32.16 13.00
C TYR A 260 15.13 -33.67 12.79
N LYS A 261 16.36 -34.09 12.53
CA LYS A 261 16.74 -35.49 12.34
C LYS A 261 17.35 -36.13 13.59
N THR A 262 17.69 -35.35 14.62
CA THR A 262 18.45 -35.80 15.80
C THR A 262 17.85 -35.25 17.10
N GLU A 263 16.60 -35.62 17.41
CA GLU A 263 15.88 -35.12 18.60
C GLU A 263 16.36 -35.69 19.97
N SER A 264 17.47 -36.44 20.07
CA SER A 264 17.75 -37.22 21.30
C SER A 264 18.99 -36.87 22.14
N LEU A 265 19.77 -35.83 21.85
CA LEU A 265 20.97 -35.51 22.64
C LEU A 265 20.94 -34.04 23.08
N GLY A 266 20.51 -33.82 24.32
CA GLY A 266 20.16 -32.52 24.88
C GLY A 266 21.32 -31.60 25.26
N GLY A 267 20.96 -30.34 25.55
CA GLY A 267 21.75 -29.39 26.36
C GLY A 267 22.60 -28.40 25.56
N PHE A 268 21.97 -27.36 25.05
CA PHE A 268 22.44 -26.44 24.02
C PHE A 268 23.42 -25.32 24.42
N GLU A 269 24.39 -25.05 23.52
CA GLU A 269 25.14 -23.78 23.38
C GLU A 269 24.49 -22.82 22.33
N GLU A 270 23.18 -22.93 22.03
CA GLU A 270 22.46 -22.19 20.94
C GLU A 270 22.58 -20.67 21.06
N TRP A 271 22.66 -20.17 22.29
CA TRP A 271 22.51 -18.75 22.58
C TRP A 271 23.74 -17.90 22.23
N ARG A 272 24.94 -18.49 22.20
CA ARG A 272 26.16 -17.69 21.98
C ARG A 272 26.28 -17.12 20.57
N ALA A 273 25.64 -17.72 19.57
CA ALA A 273 25.67 -17.19 18.20
C ALA A 273 25.00 -15.82 18.08
N TYR A 274 24.01 -15.54 18.94
CA TYR A 274 23.23 -14.32 18.92
C TYR A 274 23.93 -13.15 19.60
N ASP A 275 24.66 -13.40 20.67
CA ASP A 275 25.49 -12.38 21.32
C ASP A 275 26.49 -11.77 20.31
N TYR A 276 26.98 -12.56 19.35
CA TYR A 276 27.85 -12.04 18.29
C TYR A 276 27.12 -11.14 17.29
N LEU A 277 25.83 -11.32 17.02
CA LEU A 277 25.10 -10.45 16.08
C LEU A 277 24.92 -9.05 16.67
N GLU A 278 24.70 -8.95 17.98
CA GLU A 278 24.63 -7.64 18.67
C GLU A 278 25.98 -6.91 18.59
N ASP A 279 27.10 -7.63 18.71
CA ASP A 279 28.44 -7.04 18.56
C ASP A 279 28.74 -6.47 17.15
N PHE A 280 28.05 -6.96 16.11
CA PHE A 280 28.22 -6.47 14.73
C PHE A 280 27.18 -5.42 14.31
N GLU A 281 26.14 -5.19 15.12
CA GLU A 281 25.00 -4.38 14.72
C GLU A 281 25.40 -2.94 14.37
N ASP A 282 26.16 -2.28 15.24
CA ASP A 282 26.65 -0.93 15.00
C ASP A 282 27.53 -0.84 13.75
N ASP A 283 28.45 -1.79 13.58
CA ASP A 283 29.33 -1.84 12.40
C ASP A 283 28.52 -2.02 11.11
N VAL A 284 27.49 -2.88 11.11
CA VAL A 284 26.58 -3.08 9.98
C VAL A 284 25.83 -1.80 9.67
N PHE A 285 25.27 -1.14 10.69
CA PHE A 285 24.50 0.09 10.51
C PHE A 285 25.36 1.24 9.98
N GLU A 286 26.61 1.37 10.44
CA GLU A 286 27.56 2.35 9.91
C GLU A 286 27.83 2.11 8.42
N THR A 287 27.98 0.85 7.97
CA THR A 287 28.16 0.56 6.54
C THR A 287 26.93 0.85 5.68
N ILE A 288 25.73 0.88 6.27
CA ILE A 288 24.50 1.29 5.57
C ILE A 288 24.39 2.81 5.50
N ARG A 289 24.79 3.53 6.58
CA ARG A 289 24.73 4.99 6.66
C ARG A 289 25.74 5.69 5.76
N ASP A 290 26.88 5.08 5.49
CA ASP A 290 27.89 5.65 4.61
C ASP A 290 27.40 5.62 3.14
N PRO A 291 27.17 6.79 2.50
CA PRO A 291 26.73 6.88 1.11
C PRO A 291 27.55 6.05 0.14
N SER A 292 28.87 5.97 0.35
CA SER A 292 29.79 5.28 -0.55
C SER A 292 29.65 3.75 -0.49
N THR A 293 29.28 3.21 0.68
CA THR A 293 29.16 1.76 0.90
C THR A 293 27.72 1.25 0.97
N SER A 294 26.76 2.15 1.14
CA SER A 294 25.33 1.86 1.35
C SER A 294 24.75 0.90 0.31
N PHE A 295 25.06 1.07 -0.98
CA PHE A 295 24.57 0.18 -2.04
C PHE A 295 25.06 -1.27 -1.84
N LEU A 296 26.31 -1.44 -1.39
CA LEU A 296 26.91 -2.76 -1.20
C LEU A 296 26.33 -3.44 0.04
N SER A 297 26.15 -2.67 1.11
CA SER A 297 25.48 -3.10 2.33
C SER A 297 24.02 -3.49 2.08
N ALA A 298 23.30 -2.71 1.26
CA ALA A 298 21.94 -3.04 0.83
C ALA A 298 21.88 -4.37 0.09
N ARG A 299 22.83 -4.66 -0.81
CA ARG A 299 22.88 -5.95 -1.52
C ARG A 299 23.20 -7.12 -0.60
N TYR A 300 24.08 -6.90 0.37
CA TYR A 300 24.31 -7.88 1.43
C TYR A 300 23.03 -8.16 2.23
N PHE A 301 22.28 -7.12 2.58
CA PHE A 301 21.01 -7.24 3.27
C PHE A 301 19.96 -7.96 2.42
N GLY A 302 19.82 -7.61 1.14
CA GLY A 302 18.90 -8.29 0.22
C GLY A 302 19.21 -9.78 0.10
N ARG A 303 20.49 -10.12 -0.06
CA ARG A 303 20.94 -11.52 -0.08
C ARG A 303 20.67 -12.24 1.24
N LEU A 304 20.88 -11.57 2.37
CA LEU A 304 20.56 -12.11 3.68
C LEU A 304 19.06 -12.44 3.76
N VAL A 305 18.19 -11.56 3.28
CA VAL A 305 16.74 -11.81 3.20
C VAL A 305 16.41 -12.98 2.28
N ASP A 306 17.03 -13.07 1.11
CA ASP A 306 16.78 -14.13 0.12
C ASP A 306 17.27 -15.52 0.57
N GLU A 307 18.36 -15.60 1.35
CA GLU A 307 18.92 -16.86 1.84
C GLU A 307 18.19 -17.40 3.09
N LEU A 308 17.30 -16.62 3.71
CA LEU A 308 16.59 -17.02 4.92
C LEU A 308 15.35 -17.86 4.60
N ASP A 309 15.29 -19.06 5.20
CA ASP A 309 14.11 -19.90 5.15
C ASP A 309 13.01 -19.33 6.06
N PRO A 310 11.82 -19.00 5.52
CA PRO A 310 10.71 -18.47 6.29
C PRO A 310 10.20 -19.38 7.40
N MET A 311 10.45 -20.69 7.32
CA MET A 311 10.05 -21.64 8.36
C MET A 311 10.96 -21.59 9.59
N VAL A 312 12.11 -20.90 9.50
CA VAL A 312 13.19 -20.94 10.49
C VAL A 312 13.36 -19.58 11.20
N TYR A 313 12.27 -18.80 11.35
CA TYR A 313 12.31 -17.58 12.14
C TYR A 313 12.44 -17.87 13.64
N GLN A 314 13.68 -17.99 14.12
CA GLN A 314 13.96 -17.79 15.55
C GLN A 314 13.89 -16.30 15.89
N ILE A 315 13.36 -16.01 17.09
CA ILE A 315 13.10 -14.65 17.60
C ILE A 315 14.30 -13.68 17.47
N PRO A 316 15.56 -14.06 17.77
CA PRO A 316 16.65 -13.07 17.79
C PRO A 316 17.08 -12.57 16.40
N LEU A 317 17.16 -13.46 15.40
CA LEU A 317 17.49 -13.06 14.03
C LEU A 317 16.38 -12.19 13.43
N HIS A 318 15.11 -12.52 13.72
CA HIS A 318 13.98 -11.68 13.33
C HIS A 318 14.10 -10.27 13.92
N ASN A 319 14.46 -10.15 15.19
CA ASN A 319 14.67 -8.85 15.84
C ASN A 319 15.82 -8.06 15.20
N PHE A 320 16.95 -8.71 14.93
CA PHE A 320 18.08 -8.08 14.23
C PHE A 320 17.67 -7.55 12.85
N LEU A 321 17.00 -8.37 12.04
CA LEU A 321 16.53 -7.98 10.70
C LEU A 321 15.47 -6.86 10.76
N ALA A 322 14.59 -6.89 11.76
CA ALA A 322 13.61 -5.83 11.98
C ALA A 322 14.29 -4.49 12.32
N ARG A 323 15.31 -4.49 13.18
CA ARG A 323 16.11 -3.29 13.50
C ARG A 323 16.91 -2.80 12.30
N LEU A 324 17.56 -3.71 11.58
CA LEU A 324 18.30 -3.42 10.35
C LEU A 324 17.41 -2.80 9.27
N ARG A 325 16.22 -3.37 9.05
CA ARG A 325 15.20 -2.82 8.16
C ARG A 325 14.79 -1.42 8.59
N HIS A 326 14.46 -1.25 9.87
CA HIS A 326 14.07 0.03 10.43
C HIS A 326 15.14 1.10 10.17
N HIS A 327 16.41 0.78 10.43
CA HIS A 327 17.54 1.67 10.16
C HIS A 327 17.71 1.98 8.68
N TYR A 328 17.58 0.97 7.80
CA TYR A 328 17.67 1.18 6.36
C TYR A 328 16.53 2.06 5.83
N THR A 329 15.32 1.89 6.35
CA THR A 329 14.17 2.75 6.03
C THR A 329 14.39 4.19 6.50
N ILE A 330 14.87 4.40 7.73
CA ILE A 330 15.21 5.75 8.22
C ILE A 330 16.26 6.39 7.32
N PHE A 331 17.33 5.67 6.98
CA PHE A 331 18.39 6.21 6.14
C PHE A 331 17.87 6.53 4.72
N ALA A 332 17.04 5.66 4.14
CA ALA A 332 16.39 5.92 2.86
C ALA A 332 15.46 7.12 2.84
N THR A 333 14.92 7.45 4.02
CA THR A 333 14.09 8.64 4.20
C THR A 333 14.94 9.90 4.29
N GLN A 334 16.10 9.83 4.94
CA GLN A 334 17.01 10.96 5.18
C GLN A 334 17.85 11.32 3.95
N ASP A 335 18.33 10.31 3.23
CA ASP A 335 19.19 10.46 2.05
C ASP A 335 18.76 9.53 0.91
N PRO A 336 17.65 9.84 0.21
CA PRO A 336 17.11 8.99 -0.85
C PRO A 336 18.05 8.84 -2.04
N GLY A 337 19.03 9.73 -2.22
CA GLY A 337 20.01 9.69 -3.30
C GLY A 337 21.12 8.65 -3.08
N SER A 338 21.38 8.31 -1.82
CA SER A 338 22.41 7.34 -1.44
C SER A 338 21.91 5.89 -1.49
N ILE A 339 20.60 5.66 -1.55
CA ILE A 339 20.03 4.31 -1.54
C ILE A 339 19.97 3.68 -2.93
N GLU A 340 20.25 2.38 -2.98
CA GLU A 340 19.90 1.55 -4.13
C GLU A 340 18.45 1.08 -4.04
N TRP A 341 17.52 1.87 -4.58
CA TRP A 341 16.07 1.60 -4.54
C TRP A 341 15.66 0.27 -5.15
N SER A 342 16.39 -0.24 -6.15
CA SER A 342 16.15 -1.57 -6.72
C SER A 342 16.30 -2.68 -5.67
N THR A 343 17.22 -2.50 -4.73
CA THR A 343 17.52 -3.43 -3.63
C THR A 343 16.64 -3.15 -2.41
N PHE A 344 16.17 -1.90 -2.24
CA PHE A 344 15.22 -1.55 -1.19
C PHE A 344 13.99 -2.46 -1.20
N LYS A 345 13.41 -2.70 -2.37
CA LYS A 345 12.27 -3.61 -2.52
C LYS A 345 12.57 -5.03 -2.01
N SER A 346 13.70 -5.65 -2.36
CA SER A 346 14.03 -7.01 -1.89
C SER A 346 14.34 -7.06 -0.38
N CYS A 347 15.00 -6.02 0.15
CA CYS A 347 15.29 -5.92 1.59
C CYS A 347 14.03 -5.78 2.45
N THR A 348 12.93 -5.35 1.85
CA THR A 348 11.74 -4.91 2.57
C THR A 348 10.48 -5.71 2.23
N LEU A 349 10.40 -6.25 1.02
CA LEU A 349 9.46 -7.29 0.64
C LEU A 349 10.14 -8.64 0.85
N LEU A 350 9.96 -9.20 2.03
CA LEU A 350 10.31 -10.60 2.20
C LEU A 350 9.31 -11.42 1.38
N GLY A 351 9.78 -12.03 0.29
CA GLY A 351 8.92 -12.62 -0.74
C GLY A 351 7.91 -13.59 -0.15
N SER A 352 6.62 -13.26 -0.28
CA SER A 352 5.36 -14.04 -0.20
C SER A 352 5.27 -15.38 0.55
N LEU A 353 6.21 -15.70 1.43
CA LEU A 353 6.32 -17.01 2.07
C LEU A 353 5.66 -17.04 3.45
N ASN A 354 5.13 -15.91 3.90
CA ASN A 354 4.01 -15.93 4.82
C ASN A 354 2.80 -16.49 4.07
N LEU A 355 2.22 -17.58 4.57
CA LEU A 355 0.87 -18.05 4.19
C LEU A 355 -0.20 -16.94 4.23
N THR A 356 0.10 -15.81 4.88
CA THR A 356 -0.77 -14.63 5.01
C THR A 356 -0.47 -13.50 4.01
N GLY A 357 0.61 -13.56 3.23
CA GLY A 357 0.91 -12.59 2.15
C GLY A 357 1.20 -11.16 2.59
N THR A 358 1.54 -10.88 3.84
CA THR A 358 1.79 -9.51 4.31
C THR A 358 3.23 -9.06 4.07
N ALA A 359 3.42 -7.91 3.41
CA ALA A 359 4.69 -7.18 3.36
C ALA A 359 5.36 -7.05 4.74
N PHE A 360 6.69 -7.08 4.75
CA PHE A 360 7.48 -7.02 5.98
C PHE A 360 7.63 -5.59 6.50
N ILE A 361 7.46 -4.54 5.68
CA ILE A 361 7.50 -3.15 6.15
C ILE A 361 6.23 -2.83 6.93
N HIS A 362 6.39 -2.30 8.14
CA HIS A 362 5.25 -1.79 8.88
C HIS A 362 4.73 -0.51 8.24
N ASP A 363 3.41 -0.36 8.20
CA ASP A 363 2.76 0.86 7.70
C ASP A 363 3.32 2.12 8.34
N ALA A 364 3.67 2.07 9.63
CA ALA A 364 4.30 3.18 10.33
C ALA A 364 5.61 3.66 9.67
N GLU A 365 6.43 2.74 9.16
CA GLU A 365 7.70 3.07 8.50
C GLU A 365 7.45 3.69 7.12
N ILE A 366 6.53 3.13 6.33
CA ILE A 366 6.16 3.73 5.04
C ILE A 366 5.49 5.09 5.21
N PHE A 367 4.67 5.25 6.23
CA PHE A 367 4.01 6.52 6.52
C PHE A 367 5.01 7.57 6.97
N LEU A 368 6.05 7.18 7.71
CA LEU A 368 7.18 8.07 8.00
C LEU A 368 7.92 8.49 6.72
N MET A 369 8.17 7.55 5.79
CA MET A 369 8.76 7.88 4.49
C MET A 369 7.88 8.87 3.69
N ALA A 370 6.58 8.62 3.65
CA ALA A 370 5.61 9.49 2.96
C ALA A 370 5.57 10.89 3.58
N ALA A 371 5.81 11.01 4.88
CA ALA A 371 5.83 12.27 5.62
C ALA A 371 7.15 13.04 5.50
N ILE A 372 8.18 12.53 4.82
CA ILE A 372 9.49 13.21 4.75
C ILE A 372 9.98 13.34 3.31
N LEU A 373 9.74 12.33 2.47
CA LEU A 373 10.15 12.34 1.08
C LEU A 373 9.23 13.22 0.23
N ASP A 374 9.80 13.85 -0.81
CA ASP A 374 9.00 14.47 -1.87
C ASP A 374 8.02 13.45 -2.47
N PRO A 375 6.74 13.80 -2.70
CA PRO A 375 5.74 12.86 -3.20
C PRO A 375 6.15 12.15 -4.51
N ASN A 376 6.87 12.84 -5.42
CA ASN A 376 7.33 12.21 -6.67
C ASN A 376 8.42 11.18 -6.40
N VAL A 377 9.36 11.48 -5.49
CA VAL A 377 10.42 10.55 -5.07
C VAL A 377 9.79 9.35 -4.37
N PHE A 378 8.89 9.58 -3.42
CA PHE A 378 8.17 8.53 -2.70
C PHE A 378 7.43 7.60 -3.68
N ILE A 379 6.58 8.15 -4.55
CA ILE A 379 5.75 7.34 -5.46
C ILE A 379 6.62 6.58 -6.46
N ARG A 380 7.66 7.22 -7.02
CA ARG A 380 8.56 6.57 -7.99
C ARG A 380 9.22 5.33 -7.40
N HIS A 381 9.66 5.40 -6.15
CA HIS A 381 10.43 4.33 -5.54
C HIS A 381 9.60 3.32 -4.74
N LEU A 382 8.45 3.72 -4.21
CA LEU A 382 7.60 2.89 -3.34
C LEU A 382 6.25 2.51 -3.98
N SER A 383 6.10 2.69 -5.30
CA SER A 383 4.87 2.26 -6.00
C SER A 383 4.55 0.78 -5.82
N PHE A 384 5.55 -0.08 -5.67
CA PHE A 384 5.32 -1.51 -5.40
C PHE A 384 4.51 -1.73 -4.12
N TYR A 385 4.78 -0.93 -3.08
CA TYR A 385 4.03 -1.00 -1.83
C TYR A 385 2.62 -0.44 -2.03
N LEU A 386 2.47 0.66 -2.79
CA LEU A 386 1.13 1.22 -3.07
C LEU A 386 0.25 0.24 -3.85
N VAL A 387 0.82 -0.57 -4.75
CA VAL A 387 0.10 -1.63 -5.47
C VAL A 387 -0.36 -2.73 -4.51
N GLU A 388 0.44 -3.07 -3.51
CA GLU A 388 0.08 -4.09 -2.52
C GLU A 388 -0.90 -3.57 -1.46
N ALA A 389 -0.67 -2.37 -0.95
CA ALA A 389 -1.44 -1.75 0.12
C ALA A 389 -2.79 -1.19 -0.36
N PHE A 390 -2.83 -0.69 -1.61
CA PHE A 390 -4.00 -0.03 -2.18
C PHE A 390 -4.28 -0.49 -3.63
N PRO A 391 -4.46 -1.81 -3.86
CA PRO A 391 -4.66 -2.36 -5.19
C PRO A 391 -5.97 -1.86 -5.82
N VAL A 392 -5.95 -1.66 -7.14
CA VAL A 392 -7.16 -1.67 -7.96
C VAL A 392 -7.40 -3.09 -8.44
N SER A 393 -8.62 -3.60 -8.23
CA SER A 393 -8.98 -4.93 -8.71
C SER A 393 -8.77 -5.02 -10.22
N PRO A 394 -8.08 -6.05 -10.73
CA PRO A 394 -7.75 -6.17 -12.16
C PRO A 394 -8.97 -6.47 -13.04
N SER A 395 -10.10 -6.89 -12.45
CA SER A 395 -11.37 -6.85 -13.17
C SER A 395 -11.72 -5.38 -13.38
N ASN A 396 -11.67 -4.90 -14.62
CA ASN A 396 -12.20 -3.58 -15.00
C ASN A 396 -13.67 -3.39 -14.59
N GLU A 397 -14.35 -4.48 -14.25
CA GLU A 397 -15.46 -4.42 -13.30
C GLU A 397 -14.88 -4.12 -11.93
N PHE A 398 -14.70 -2.83 -11.66
CA PHE A 398 -14.58 -2.32 -10.32
C PHE A 398 -15.79 -2.86 -9.57
N CYS A 399 -15.67 -4.04 -8.98
CA CYS A 399 -16.78 -4.70 -8.34
C CYS A 399 -16.98 -3.87 -7.10
N ILE A 400 -17.90 -2.92 -7.20
CA ILE A 400 -18.11 -1.82 -6.27
C ILE A 400 -18.20 -2.38 -4.84
N ASN A 401 -18.68 -3.61 -4.69
CA ASN A 401 -18.79 -4.37 -3.44
C ASN A 401 -17.44 -4.65 -2.74
N ASN A 402 -16.33 -4.74 -3.48
CA ASN A 402 -15.01 -5.09 -2.95
C ASN A 402 -14.24 -3.94 -2.26
N LEU A 403 -14.67 -2.68 -2.38
CA LEU A 403 -14.07 -1.60 -1.58
C LEU A 403 -14.55 -1.65 -0.12
N GLY A 404 -15.71 -2.28 0.12
CA GLY A 404 -16.03 -2.83 1.43
C GLY A 404 -15.11 -4.02 1.69
N GLY A 405 -15.09 -4.97 0.75
CA GLY A 405 -14.31 -6.22 0.71
C GLY A 405 -12.78 -6.15 0.73
N LEU A 406 -12.15 -5.02 1.04
CA LEU A 406 -10.72 -5.01 1.35
C LEU A 406 -10.55 -5.76 2.68
N LYS A 407 -10.43 -7.09 2.62
CA LYS A 407 -10.14 -7.91 3.79
C LYS A 407 -8.85 -7.37 4.39
N PRO A 408 -8.84 -6.93 5.66
CA PRO A 408 -7.60 -6.58 6.32
C PRO A 408 -6.75 -7.85 6.34
N HIS A 409 -5.70 -7.88 5.50
CA HIS A 409 -4.70 -8.95 5.55
C HIS A 409 -3.81 -8.82 6.81
N THR A 410 -3.99 -7.75 7.60
CA THR A 410 -3.25 -7.49 8.83
C THR A 410 -4.07 -7.88 10.06
N SER A 411 -3.40 -8.48 11.04
CA SER A 411 -3.96 -8.89 12.35
C SER A 411 -4.40 -7.73 13.25
N THR A 412 -4.31 -6.49 12.78
CA THR A 412 -4.74 -5.29 13.50
C THR A 412 -6.10 -4.81 12.96
N PRO A 413 -7.06 -4.43 13.83
CA PRO A 413 -8.39 -3.99 13.43
C PRO A 413 -8.44 -2.58 12.79
N GLU A 414 -7.30 -2.05 12.32
CA GLU A 414 -7.31 -0.78 11.58
C GLU A 414 -8.00 -1.01 10.23
N THR A 415 -9.09 -0.27 10.02
CA THR A 415 -9.81 -0.27 8.74
C THR A 415 -8.90 0.24 7.62
N ASN A 416 -9.01 -0.29 6.40
CA ASN A 416 -8.22 0.21 5.26
C ASN A 416 -8.44 1.70 4.99
N THR A 417 -9.59 2.26 5.40
CA THR A 417 -9.91 3.69 5.34
C THR A 417 -9.06 4.51 6.32
N SER A 418 -8.84 4.04 7.56
CA SER A 418 -7.94 4.74 8.51
C SER A 418 -6.50 4.65 8.06
N ARG A 419 -6.10 3.52 7.48
CA ARG A 419 -4.78 3.32 6.87
C ARG A 419 -4.56 4.30 5.70
N LEU A 420 -5.52 4.40 4.77
CA LEU A 420 -5.48 5.32 3.64
C LEU A 420 -5.50 6.79 4.10
N HIS A 421 -6.37 7.15 5.06
CA HIS A 421 -6.41 8.51 5.61
C HIS A 421 -5.05 8.90 6.23
N ARG A 422 -4.46 8.00 7.04
CA ARG A 422 -3.13 8.23 7.64
C ARG A 422 -2.05 8.36 6.58
N PHE A 423 -2.07 7.51 5.55
CA PHE A 423 -1.16 7.63 4.41
C PHE A 423 -1.28 8.99 3.71
N LEU A 424 -2.50 9.37 3.33
CA LEU A 424 -2.79 10.65 2.68
C LEU A 424 -2.39 11.85 3.54
N SER A 425 -2.61 11.75 4.84
CA SER A 425 -2.24 12.83 5.76
C SER A 425 -0.74 13.02 5.87
N ASN A 426 0.02 11.93 5.77
CA ASN A 426 1.47 11.99 5.78
C ASN A 426 2.02 12.54 4.46
N ILE A 427 1.57 12.02 3.31
CA ILE A 427 2.08 12.47 1.99
C ILE A 427 1.72 13.92 1.66
N THR A 428 0.62 14.44 2.22
CA THR A 428 0.20 15.83 2.01
C THR A 428 0.54 16.77 3.16
N HIS A 429 1.06 16.23 4.27
CA HIS A 429 1.22 16.95 5.55
C HIS A 429 -0.04 17.68 6.02
N SER A 430 -1.23 17.20 5.63
CA SER A 430 -2.51 17.85 5.89
C SER A 430 -3.58 16.82 6.24
N SER A 431 -4.53 17.20 7.09
CA SER A 431 -5.75 16.41 7.30
C SER A 431 -6.94 16.93 6.48
N ASP A 432 -6.71 17.93 5.63
CA ASP A 432 -7.74 18.50 4.76
C ASP A 432 -7.91 17.64 3.51
N TYR A 433 -9.16 17.26 3.22
CA TYR A 433 -9.49 16.51 2.01
C TYR A 433 -9.13 17.26 0.73
N ARG A 434 -9.13 18.60 0.73
CA ARG A 434 -8.78 19.41 -0.44
C ARG A 434 -7.31 19.22 -0.81
N GLU A 435 -6.45 19.17 0.19
CA GLU A 435 -5.02 18.87 0.00
C GLU A 435 -4.82 17.40 -0.43
N HIS A 436 -5.63 16.47 0.11
CA HIS A 436 -5.61 15.07 -0.35
C HIS A 436 -5.99 14.96 -1.83
N LEU A 437 -7.00 15.70 -2.29
CA LEU A 437 -7.44 15.71 -3.68
C LEU A 437 -6.43 16.42 -4.60
N SER A 438 -5.91 17.59 -4.18
CA SER A 438 -4.96 18.39 -4.98
C SER A 438 -3.63 17.67 -5.18
N CYS A 439 -3.20 16.83 -4.23
CA CYS A 439 -1.96 16.05 -4.31
C CYS A 439 -1.83 15.31 -5.65
N MET A 440 -2.92 14.68 -6.12
CA MET A 440 -2.94 13.96 -7.40
C MET A 440 -2.81 14.87 -8.62
N ASP A 441 -3.30 16.10 -8.53
CA ASP A 441 -3.23 17.09 -9.62
C ASP A 441 -1.83 17.68 -9.79
N HIS A 442 -0.99 17.57 -8.76
CA HIS A 442 0.40 18.01 -8.79
C HIS A 442 1.39 16.93 -9.24
N LEU A 443 0.94 15.68 -9.42
CA LEU A 443 1.81 14.59 -9.87
C LEU A 443 2.13 14.71 -11.36
N SER A 444 3.41 14.51 -11.69
CA SER A 444 3.82 14.46 -13.10
C SER A 444 3.25 13.23 -13.81
N ALA A 445 3.07 13.32 -15.13
CA ALA A 445 2.58 12.20 -15.94
C ALA A 445 3.47 10.94 -15.85
N ASP A 446 4.78 11.12 -15.65
CA ASP A 446 5.74 10.03 -15.40
C ASP A 446 5.42 9.31 -14.09
N VAL A 447 5.24 10.06 -13.00
CA VAL A 447 4.89 9.55 -11.66
C VAL A 447 3.53 8.87 -11.66
N MET A 448 2.55 9.40 -12.39
CA MET A 448 1.25 8.75 -12.60
C MET A 448 1.39 7.36 -13.25
N GLY A 449 2.39 7.17 -14.13
CA GLY A 449 2.70 5.87 -14.72
C GLY A 449 3.08 4.81 -13.68
N HIS A 450 3.76 5.21 -12.60
CA HIS A 450 4.16 4.32 -11.49
C HIS A 450 2.98 3.89 -10.62
N LEU A 451 1.89 4.67 -10.59
CA LEU A 451 0.68 4.36 -9.80
C LEU A 451 -0.23 3.33 -10.48
N LYS A 452 0.09 2.86 -11.69
CA LYS A 452 -0.74 1.91 -12.42
C LYS A 452 -1.00 0.64 -11.58
N GLY A 453 -2.28 0.28 -11.45
CA GLY A 453 -2.73 -0.84 -10.63
C GLY A 453 -3.04 -0.47 -9.18
N THR A 454 -2.95 0.82 -8.81
CA THR A 454 -3.35 1.34 -7.49
C THR A 454 -4.61 2.20 -7.59
N ILE A 455 -5.29 2.43 -6.45
CA ILE A 455 -6.47 3.33 -6.39
C ILE A 455 -6.14 4.78 -6.76
N PHE A 456 -4.86 5.16 -6.70
CA PHE A 456 -4.39 6.50 -7.02
C PHE A 456 -4.33 6.74 -8.54
N PHE A 457 -4.26 5.69 -9.36
CA PHE A 457 -4.13 5.87 -10.82
C PHE A 457 -5.36 6.52 -11.46
N ASN A 458 -6.56 6.19 -10.98
CA ASN A 458 -7.82 6.69 -11.52
C ASN A 458 -8.36 7.79 -10.61
N LYS A 459 -8.40 9.03 -11.12
CA LYS A 459 -8.82 10.21 -10.34
C LYS A 459 -10.24 10.09 -9.76
N THR A 460 -11.16 9.48 -10.50
CA THR A 460 -12.55 9.25 -10.04
C THR A 460 -12.59 8.26 -8.86
N ILE A 461 -11.86 7.14 -8.94
CA ILE A 461 -11.74 6.16 -7.84
C ILE A 461 -11.03 6.79 -6.63
N PHE A 462 -9.92 7.48 -6.87
CA PHE A 462 -9.18 8.16 -5.83
C PHE A 462 -10.05 9.16 -5.07
N THR A 463 -10.79 10.01 -5.79
CA THR A 463 -11.72 10.99 -5.21
C THR A 463 -12.76 10.31 -4.32
N TYR A 464 -13.37 9.22 -4.80
CA TYR A 464 -14.28 8.43 -3.99
C TYR A 464 -13.60 7.87 -2.73
N CYS A 465 -12.38 7.32 -2.82
CA CYS A 465 -11.66 6.81 -1.66
C CYS A 465 -11.35 7.90 -0.61
N VAL A 466 -10.97 9.11 -1.05
CA VAL A 466 -10.78 10.28 -0.18
C VAL A 466 -12.10 10.63 0.51
N LEU A 467 -13.21 10.66 -0.23
CA LEU A 467 -14.55 10.87 0.33
C LEU A 467 -14.91 9.86 1.42
N ILE A 468 -14.63 8.58 1.20
CA ILE A 468 -14.86 7.54 2.23
C ILE A 468 -14.00 7.79 3.46
N CYS A 469 -12.72 8.11 3.29
CA CYS A 469 -11.80 8.36 4.40
C CYS A 469 -12.30 9.47 5.32
N HIS A 470 -12.77 10.58 4.73
CA HIS A 470 -13.26 11.75 5.46
C HIS A 470 -14.68 11.62 5.99
N SER A 471 -15.50 10.73 5.42
CA SER A 471 -16.87 10.48 5.89
C SER A 471 -16.97 9.38 6.94
N VAL A 472 -16.06 8.39 6.93
CA VAL A 472 -16.11 7.19 7.80
C VAL A 472 -14.99 7.16 8.85
N GLY A 473 -13.83 7.79 8.60
CA GLY A 473 -12.58 7.55 9.34
C GLY A 473 -12.42 8.17 10.73
N GLY A 474 -13.38 8.95 11.24
CA GLY A 474 -13.26 9.74 12.49
C GLY A 474 -13.37 8.98 13.81
N ARG A 475 -12.97 7.70 13.89
CA ARG A 475 -13.29 6.80 15.02
C ARG A 475 -12.76 7.22 16.39
N SER A 476 -11.72 8.06 16.49
CA SER A 476 -11.17 8.42 17.79
C SER A 476 -12.03 9.42 18.58
N ASN A 477 -12.99 10.10 17.96
CA ASN A 477 -13.91 11.05 18.62
C ASN A 477 -15.32 11.00 18.02
N GLY A 478 -15.80 9.80 17.65
CA GLY A 478 -17.06 9.61 16.93
C GLY A 478 -17.06 10.25 15.53
N PRO A 479 -17.88 9.76 14.59
CA PRO A 479 -18.14 10.50 13.37
C PRO A 479 -18.86 11.79 13.79
N ARG A 480 -18.12 12.90 13.94
CA ARG A 480 -18.75 14.22 13.89
C ARG A 480 -19.47 14.24 12.56
N VAL A 481 -20.78 14.41 12.58
CA VAL A 481 -21.54 14.65 11.36
C VAL A 481 -20.93 15.90 10.75
N THR A 482 -20.05 15.69 9.78
CA THR A 482 -19.47 16.76 8.99
C THR A 482 -20.65 17.53 8.43
N GLU A 483 -20.62 18.86 8.60
CA GLU A 483 -21.73 19.68 8.12
C GLU A 483 -22.05 19.30 6.68
N VAL A 484 -23.33 19.17 6.35
CA VAL A 484 -23.75 18.70 5.01
C VAL A 484 -23.11 19.55 3.91
N ASN A 485 -22.83 20.83 4.17
CA ASN A 485 -22.13 21.72 3.25
C ASN A 485 -20.67 21.28 3.02
N ALA A 486 -19.93 20.91 4.07
CA ALA A 486 -18.58 20.38 3.92
C ALA A 486 -18.58 19.01 3.20
N LEU A 487 -19.58 18.15 3.45
CA LEU A 487 -19.78 16.92 2.66
C LEU A 487 -20.11 17.22 1.20
N MET A 488 -20.90 18.26 0.94
CA MET A 488 -21.28 18.67 -0.42
C MET A 488 -20.05 19.18 -1.19
N ASP A 489 -19.25 20.05 -0.58
CA ASP A 489 -17.98 20.51 -1.15
C ASP A 489 -17.07 19.33 -1.47
N MET A 490 -16.95 18.39 -0.52
CA MET A 490 -16.20 17.14 -0.69
C MET A 490 -16.69 16.30 -1.87
N CYS A 491 -18.01 16.19 -2.06
CA CYS A 491 -18.63 15.37 -3.11
C CYS A 491 -18.61 16.02 -4.49
N THR A 492 -18.48 17.34 -4.55
CA THR A 492 -18.57 18.12 -5.79
C THR A 492 -17.60 17.61 -6.87
N PRO A 493 -16.32 17.33 -6.58
CA PRO A 493 -15.41 16.71 -7.55
C PRO A 493 -15.91 15.36 -8.09
N LEU A 494 -16.41 14.46 -7.23
CA LEU A 494 -16.93 13.16 -7.68
C LEU A 494 -18.14 13.31 -8.59
N VAL A 495 -19.06 14.21 -8.24
CA VAL A 495 -20.26 14.48 -9.03
C VAL A 495 -19.92 15.16 -10.36
N SER A 496 -18.89 16.02 -10.39
CA SER A 496 -18.44 16.65 -11.64
C SER A 496 -17.94 15.63 -12.68
N PHE A 497 -17.35 14.51 -12.25
CA PHE A 497 -16.98 13.42 -13.17
C PHE A 497 -18.19 12.74 -13.83
N MET A 498 -19.39 12.91 -13.30
CA MET A 498 -20.63 12.47 -13.94
C MET A 498 -21.01 13.30 -15.17
N GLU A 499 -20.30 14.40 -15.45
CA GLU A 499 -20.41 15.17 -16.71
C GLU A 499 -19.26 14.88 -17.68
N SER A 500 -18.35 13.94 -17.34
CA SER A 500 -17.23 13.59 -18.21
C SER A 500 -17.71 13.14 -19.59
N ASP A 501 -17.09 13.68 -20.64
CA ASP A 501 -17.31 13.27 -22.03
C ASP A 501 -16.90 11.81 -22.29
N PHE A 502 -16.14 11.21 -21.38
CA PHE A 502 -15.72 9.81 -21.46
C PHE A 502 -16.78 8.90 -20.81
N PRO A 503 -17.53 8.09 -21.59
CA PRO A 503 -18.68 7.34 -21.06
C PRO A 503 -18.31 6.37 -19.92
N LYS A 504 -17.10 5.80 -19.94
CA LYS A 504 -16.61 4.91 -18.89
C LYS A 504 -16.39 5.62 -17.56
N GLU A 505 -15.86 6.85 -17.60
CA GLU A 505 -15.62 7.65 -16.41
C GLU A 505 -16.94 8.17 -15.86
N ASN A 506 -17.82 8.65 -16.74
CA ASN A 506 -19.18 9.05 -16.42
C ASN A 506 -19.96 7.95 -15.67
N GLN A 507 -19.95 6.74 -16.22
CA GLN A 507 -20.62 5.58 -15.63
C GLN A 507 -20.00 5.20 -14.28
N LEU A 508 -18.67 5.18 -14.19
CA LEU A 508 -17.95 4.88 -12.94
C LEU A 508 -18.26 5.92 -11.85
N ALA A 509 -18.19 7.21 -12.17
CA ALA A 509 -18.49 8.30 -11.25
C ALA A 509 -19.95 8.22 -10.76
N THR A 510 -20.89 7.96 -11.67
CA THR A 510 -22.31 7.79 -11.33
C THR A 510 -22.51 6.64 -10.33
N ALA A 511 -21.87 5.49 -10.58
CA ALA A 511 -21.99 4.33 -9.72
C ALA A 511 -21.32 4.55 -8.35
N LEU A 512 -20.15 5.18 -8.31
CA LEU A 512 -19.47 5.54 -7.06
C LEU A 512 -20.22 6.60 -6.26
N ALA A 513 -20.81 7.62 -6.91
CA ALA A 513 -21.65 8.61 -6.26
C ALA A 513 -22.94 7.99 -5.70
N ALA A 514 -23.58 7.08 -6.44
CA ALA A 514 -24.74 6.33 -5.95
C ALA A 514 -24.37 5.49 -4.72
N LYS A 515 -23.21 4.83 -4.73
CA LYS A 515 -22.71 4.10 -3.55
C LYS A 515 -22.36 5.02 -2.39
N PHE A 516 -21.77 6.18 -2.64
CA PHE A 516 -21.49 7.15 -1.57
C PHE A 516 -22.78 7.54 -0.82
N CYS A 517 -23.88 7.71 -1.56
CA CYS A 517 -25.20 7.95 -0.97
C CYS A 517 -25.69 6.82 -0.05
N THR A 518 -25.19 5.58 -0.22
CA THR A 518 -25.55 4.43 0.63
C THR A 518 -24.68 4.31 1.88
N ILE A 519 -23.84 5.29 2.21
CA ILE A 519 -23.07 5.29 3.46
C ILE A 519 -23.91 5.86 4.59
N SER A 520 -24.54 7.01 4.33
CA SER A 520 -25.47 7.65 5.25
C SER A 520 -26.37 8.65 4.52
N ARG A 521 -27.45 9.05 5.17
CA ARG A 521 -28.35 10.09 4.72
C ARG A 521 -27.60 11.40 4.44
N TYR A 522 -26.64 11.76 5.28
CA TYR A 522 -25.88 13.00 5.08
C TYR A 522 -25.04 12.95 3.81
N CYS A 523 -24.47 11.78 3.50
CA CYS A 523 -23.78 11.54 2.23
C CYS A 523 -24.74 11.63 1.04
N LYS A 524 -25.94 11.03 1.15
CA LYS A 524 -27.00 11.11 0.14
C LYS A 524 -27.44 12.56 -0.11
N LEU A 525 -27.72 13.32 0.94
CA LEU A 525 -28.13 14.73 0.85
C LEU A 525 -27.01 15.59 0.24
N ALA A 526 -25.77 15.41 0.66
CA ALA A 526 -24.62 16.13 0.13
C ALA A 526 -24.40 15.86 -1.35
N ALA A 527 -24.38 14.60 -1.78
CA ALA A 527 -24.19 14.24 -3.18
C ALA A 527 -25.35 14.70 -4.07
N LEU A 528 -26.60 14.58 -3.61
CA LEU A 528 -27.76 15.08 -4.35
C LEU A 528 -27.76 16.61 -4.47
N ARG A 529 -27.38 17.35 -3.43
CA ARG A 529 -27.24 18.82 -3.50
C ARG A 529 -26.12 19.23 -4.43
N ALA A 530 -24.94 18.61 -4.34
CA ALA A 530 -23.84 18.85 -5.27
C ALA A 530 -24.28 18.58 -6.72
N ALA A 531 -25.02 17.49 -6.97
CA ALA A 531 -25.57 17.20 -8.29
C ALA A 531 -26.57 18.27 -8.76
N GLN A 532 -27.45 18.74 -7.87
CA GLN A 532 -28.40 19.80 -8.19
C GLN A 532 -27.72 21.14 -8.49
N GLU A 533 -26.66 21.50 -7.76
CA GLU A 533 -25.89 22.73 -7.97
C GLU A 533 -25.13 22.72 -9.30
N ILE A 534 -24.60 21.57 -9.70
CA ILE A 534 -23.94 21.40 -10.99
C ILE A 534 -24.98 21.38 -12.13
N SER A 535 -25.97 20.48 -12.06
CA SER A 535 -26.99 20.32 -13.11
C SER A 535 -28.20 19.49 -12.66
N LEU A 536 -29.42 19.97 -12.95
CA LEU A 536 -30.66 19.24 -12.67
C LEU A 536 -30.71 17.85 -13.34
N GLY A 537 -30.00 17.68 -14.46
CA GLY A 537 -29.84 16.41 -15.14
C GLY A 537 -29.09 15.37 -14.30
N LEU A 538 -28.01 15.79 -13.63
CA LEU A 538 -27.24 14.92 -12.73
C LEU A 538 -28.02 14.53 -11.49
N TYR A 539 -28.79 15.46 -10.90
CA TYR A 539 -29.68 15.13 -9.78
C TYR A 539 -30.65 14.00 -10.16
N SER A 540 -31.28 14.11 -11.32
CA SER A 540 -32.22 13.11 -11.85
C SER A 540 -31.53 11.79 -12.20
N LEU A 541 -30.29 11.85 -12.71
CA LEU A 541 -29.48 10.67 -13.00
C LEU A 541 -29.09 9.94 -11.71
N LEU A 542 -28.53 10.65 -10.73
CA LEU A 542 -28.11 10.09 -9.45
C LEU A 542 -29.31 9.50 -8.71
N SER A 543 -30.40 10.26 -8.58
CA SER A 543 -31.63 9.81 -7.91
C SER A 543 -32.19 8.50 -8.49
N ARG A 544 -32.20 8.35 -9.83
CA ARG A 544 -32.64 7.11 -10.48
C ARG A 544 -31.74 5.91 -10.20
N ASN A 545 -30.44 6.13 -10.04
CA ASN A 545 -29.47 5.06 -9.76
C ASN A 545 -29.41 4.67 -8.27
N LEU A 546 -29.97 5.46 -7.36
CA LEU A 546 -29.94 5.15 -5.92
C LEU A 546 -30.69 3.88 -5.55
N ALA A 547 -31.92 3.71 -6.06
CA ALA A 547 -32.76 2.56 -5.70
C ALA A 547 -32.10 1.19 -5.99
N PRO A 548 -31.56 0.92 -7.20
CA PRO A 548 -30.89 -0.35 -7.46
C PRO A 548 -29.62 -0.53 -6.62
N THR A 549 -28.83 0.52 -6.42
CA THR A 549 -27.62 0.44 -5.59
C THR A 549 -27.93 0.17 -4.12
N ILE A 550 -28.99 0.77 -3.55
CA ILE A 550 -29.43 0.48 -2.18
C ILE A 550 -29.85 -0.98 -2.04
N ALA A 551 -30.54 -1.54 -3.05
CA ALA A 551 -30.93 -2.95 -3.06
C ALA A 551 -29.70 -3.89 -3.10
N GLU A 552 -28.74 -3.61 -3.98
CA GLU A 552 -27.49 -4.38 -4.10
C GLU A 552 -26.63 -4.33 -2.83
N VAL A 553 -26.46 -3.12 -2.27
CA VAL A 553 -25.70 -2.93 -1.03
C VAL A 553 -26.37 -3.65 0.13
N ARG A 554 -27.70 -3.72 0.18
CA ARG A 554 -28.43 -4.45 1.23
C ARG A 554 -28.14 -5.95 1.20
N GLU A 555 -28.14 -6.57 0.02
CA GLU A 555 -27.79 -7.98 -0.16
C GLU A 555 -26.32 -8.25 0.23
N THR A 556 -25.44 -7.30 -0.10
CA THR A 556 -24.01 -7.38 0.19
C THR A 556 -23.72 -7.18 1.67
N VAL A 557 -24.31 -6.18 2.33
CA VAL A 557 -24.10 -5.91 3.77
C VAL A 557 -24.65 -7.03 4.64
N ALA A 558 -25.75 -7.69 4.22
CA ALA A 558 -26.26 -8.87 4.92
C ALA A 558 -25.30 -10.09 4.85
N SER A 559 -24.39 -10.13 3.88
CA SER A 559 -23.41 -11.21 3.71
C SER A 559 -22.00 -10.84 4.16
N ILE A 560 -21.76 -9.55 4.39
CA ILE A 560 -20.46 -9.01 4.76
C ILE A 560 -20.64 -8.21 6.06
N ASP A 561 -20.49 -8.88 7.21
CA ASP A 561 -20.28 -8.30 8.55
C ASP A 561 -18.98 -7.45 8.58
N MET A 562 -18.93 -6.39 7.76
CA MET A 562 -17.69 -5.74 7.39
C MET A 562 -17.30 -4.54 8.23
N ILE A 563 -18.01 -4.37 9.31
CA ILE A 563 -17.46 -3.64 10.41
C ILE A 563 -17.28 -4.68 11.51
N PRO A 564 -16.04 -4.97 11.95
CA PRO A 564 -15.82 -5.50 13.29
C PRO A 564 -16.21 -4.37 14.26
N GLU A 565 -17.50 -4.05 14.28
CA GLU A 565 -18.11 -3.24 15.30
C GLU A 565 -18.15 -4.18 16.50
N SER A 566 -17.59 -3.68 17.60
CA SER A 566 -17.92 -4.11 18.96
C SER A 566 -19.29 -4.77 19.00
N SER A 567 -19.39 -5.91 19.71
CA SER A 567 -20.62 -6.67 19.95
C SER A 567 -21.87 -5.77 19.90
N PRO A 568 -22.93 -6.18 19.17
CA PRO A 568 -24.14 -5.39 18.97
C PRO A 568 -24.50 -4.62 20.23
N ILE A 569 -24.50 -3.28 20.12
CA ILE A 569 -24.77 -2.43 21.26
C ILE A 569 -26.26 -2.49 21.51
N ALA A 570 -26.68 -3.06 22.64
CA ALA A 570 -28.04 -2.92 23.10
C ALA A 570 -28.14 -1.69 24.02
N LEU A 571 -29.22 -0.93 23.86
CA LEU A 571 -29.64 0.08 24.83
C LEU A 571 -30.80 -0.46 25.63
N CYS A 572 -30.78 -0.19 26.93
CA CYS A 572 -31.83 -0.55 27.85
C CYS A 572 -32.41 0.73 28.44
N ARG A 573 -33.73 0.93 28.36
CA ARG A 573 -34.42 2.00 29.09
C ARG A 573 -35.23 1.41 30.23
N VAL A 574 -35.12 2.03 31.39
CA VAL A 574 -35.78 1.58 32.63
C VAL A 574 -36.74 2.66 33.12
N LEU A 575 -38.01 2.29 33.26
CA LEU A 575 -39.04 3.13 33.86
C LEU A 575 -39.07 2.88 35.38
N ARG A 576 -39.03 3.96 36.17
CA ARG A 576 -39.01 3.87 37.64
C ARG A 576 -40.23 4.51 38.27
N PHE A 577 -40.76 3.90 39.32
CA PHE A 577 -41.87 4.45 40.07
C PHE A 577 -41.51 5.78 40.74
N GLY A 578 -42.35 6.79 40.57
CA GLY A 578 -42.17 8.13 41.16
C GLY A 578 -41.19 9.06 40.42
N PHE A 579 -40.47 8.58 39.40
CA PHE A 579 -39.67 9.42 38.51
C PHE A 579 -40.38 9.56 37.17
N GLY A 580 -40.69 10.80 36.76
CA GLY A 580 -41.38 11.08 35.50
C GLY A 580 -40.54 10.89 34.23
N GLY A 581 -39.54 10.01 34.23
CA GLY A 581 -38.61 9.82 33.12
C GLY A 581 -37.92 8.46 33.12
N TYR A 582 -37.22 8.17 32.02
CA TYR A 582 -36.49 6.92 31.79
C TYR A 582 -35.00 7.10 32.07
N ASN A 583 -34.36 6.06 32.62
CA ASN A 583 -32.90 5.95 32.63
C ASN A 583 -32.48 5.07 31.44
N ILE A 584 -31.54 5.54 30.62
CA ILE A 584 -31.03 4.81 29.45
C ILE A 584 -29.60 4.38 29.74
N THR A 585 -29.32 3.10 29.61
CA THR A 585 -27.96 2.55 29.76
C THR A 585 -27.61 1.65 28.58
N GLN A 586 -26.31 1.54 28.31
CA GLN A 586 -25.81 0.49 27.44
C GLN A 586 -25.84 -0.85 28.18
N CYS A 587 -26.23 -1.90 27.48
CA CYS A 587 -26.27 -3.29 27.96
C CYS A 587 -25.60 -4.21 26.92
N SER A 588 -25.07 -5.34 27.37
CA SER A 588 -24.49 -6.32 26.45
C SER A 588 -25.60 -7.15 25.79
N GLU A 589 -25.37 -7.65 24.58
CA GLU A 589 -26.35 -8.49 23.86
C GLU A 589 -26.65 -9.80 24.61
N GLU A 590 -25.69 -10.30 25.38
CA GLU A 590 -25.79 -11.56 26.13
C GLU A 590 -26.59 -11.42 27.44
N GLU A 591 -26.83 -10.18 27.91
CA GLU A 591 -27.58 -9.94 29.14
C GLU A 591 -29.07 -10.23 28.93
N THR A 592 -29.59 -11.22 29.66
CA THR A 592 -31.02 -11.49 29.69
C THR A 592 -31.77 -10.39 30.47
N GLY A 593 -33.08 -10.27 30.28
CA GLY A 593 -33.92 -9.37 31.08
C GLY A 593 -33.76 -9.59 32.59
N LYS A 594 -33.49 -10.83 33.02
CA LYS A 594 -33.24 -11.17 34.43
C LYS A 594 -31.90 -10.65 34.93
N ASP A 595 -30.86 -10.71 34.11
CA ASP A 595 -29.52 -10.20 34.47
C ASP A 595 -29.57 -8.67 34.62
N LEU A 596 -30.26 -8.00 33.69
CA LEU A 596 -30.52 -6.57 33.76
C LEU A 596 -31.32 -6.21 35.01
N LEU A 597 -32.41 -6.91 35.29
CA LEU A 597 -33.21 -6.68 36.50
C LEU A 597 -32.37 -6.86 37.77
N GLN A 598 -31.56 -7.92 37.84
CA GLN A 598 -30.68 -8.16 38.99
C GLN A 598 -29.63 -7.05 39.14
N MET A 599 -29.03 -6.62 38.03
CA MET A 599 -28.06 -5.52 38.00
C MET A 599 -28.70 -4.22 38.52
N TYR A 600 -29.90 -3.90 38.04
CA TYR A 600 -30.64 -2.71 38.46
C TYR A 600 -31.11 -2.77 39.92
N SER A 601 -31.59 -3.92 40.38
CA SER A 601 -31.97 -4.13 41.78
C SER A 601 -30.79 -3.96 42.74
N ARG A 602 -29.57 -4.35 42.32
CA ARG A 602 -28.34 -4.10 43.08
C ARG A 602 -27.94 -2.62 43.09
N MET A 603 -28.10 -1.93 41.96
CA MET A 603 -27.77 -0.50 41.85
C MET A 603 -28.78 0.40 42.56
N TYR A 604 -30.05 -0.01 42.63
CA TYR A 604 -31.15 0.81 43.15
C TYR A 604 -32.06 0.01 44.10
N PRO A 605 -31.55 -0.46 45.26
CA PRO A 605 -32.28 -1.38 46.16
C PRO A 605 -33.53 -0.77 46.84
N ARG A 606 -33.84 0.51 46.58
CA ARG A 606 -34.97 1.25 47.17
C ARG A 606 -35.96 1.78 46.14
N GLN A 607 -35.78 1.47 44.86
CA GLN A 607 -36.65 1.99 43.79
C GLN A 607 -37.31 0.83 43.05
N GLU A 608 -38.63 0.89 42.91
CA GLU A 608 -39.38 -0.10 42.15
C GLU A 608 -39.17 0.14 40.65
N VAL A 609 -38.59 -0.86 39.99
CA VAL A 609 -38.45 -0.93 38.54
C VAL A 609 -39.79 -1.37 37.97
N ILE A 610 -40.40 -0.54 37.12
CA ILE A 610 -41.73 -0.83 36.54
C ILE A 610 -41.58 -1.69 35.28
N SER A 611 -40.68 -1.30 34.39
CA SER A 611 -40.45 -2.00 33.14
C SER A 611 -39.01 -1.83 32.65
N ILE A 612 -38.52 -2.85 31.95
CA ILE A 612 -37.24 -2.83 31.24
C ILE A 612 -37.50 -3.10 29.78
N GLU A 613 -37.07 -2.17 28.94
CA GLU A 613 -37.23 -2.26 27.50
C GLU A 613 -35.86 -2.12 26.83
N GLN A 614 -35.65 -2.87 25.77
CA GLN A 614 -34.36 -2.99 25.10
C GLN A 614 -34.49 -2.60 23.63
N MET A 615 -33.48 -1.93 23.11
CA MET A 615 -33.34 -1.57 21.70
C MET A 615 -31.97 -2.03 21.21
N PHE A 616 -31.95 -2.83 20.14
CA PHE A 616 -30.71 -3.26 19.52
C PHE A 616 -30.27 -2.21 18.50
N LEU A 617 -29.08 -1.66 18.69
CA LEU A 617 -28.47 -0.73 17.74
C LEU A 617 -27.73 -1.54 16.68
N GLY A 618 -28.27 -1.55 15.46
CA GLY A 618 -27.57 -2.06 14.29
C GLY A 618 -26.73 -0.99 13.58
N SER A 619 -26.08 -1.40 12.49
CA SER A 619 -25.35 -0.52 11.56
C SER A 619 -26.22 0.55 10.89
N ASN A 620 -27.54 0.52 11.10
CA ASN A 620 -28.51 1.49 10.61
C ASN A 620 -28.59 2.76 11.47
N THR A 621 -27.71 2.92 12.46
CA THR A 621 -27.68 4.10 13.35
C THR A 621 -26.41 4.93 13.17
N THR A 622 -26.51 6.20 13.55
CA THR A 622 -25.40 7.15 13.62
C THR A 622 -25.64 8.15 14.75
N PHE A 623 -24.62 8.88 15.15
CA PHE A 623 -24.69 9.89 16.20
C PHE A 623 -24.46 11.27 15.61
N ILE A 624 -25.34 12.22 15.93
CA ILE A 624 -25.24 13.63 15.55
C ILE A 624 -24.57 14.38 16.68
N SER A 625 -23.41 14.96 16.45
CA SER A 625 -22.72 15.74 17.48
C SER A 625 -23.36 17.13 17.62
N VAL A 626 -23.61 17.53 18.86
CA VAL A 626 -24.23 18.79 19.24
C VAL A 626 -23.27 19.54 20.15
N ASP A 627 -22.91 20.76 19.75
CA ASP A 627 -22.23 21.74 20.60
C ASP A 627 -23.24 22.84 20.93
N GLY A 628 -24.02 22.62 21.98
CA GLY A 628 -25.16 23.46 22.33
C GLY A 628 -24.80 24.87 22.77
N GLU A 629 -23.52 25.17 23.02
CA GLU A 629 -23.05 26.56 23.19
C GLU A 629 -23.10 27.35 21.88
N THR A 630 -22.89 26.69 20.75
CA THR A 630 -22.86 27.32 19.42
C THR A 630 -24.14 27.07 18.63
N LYS A 631 -24.70 25.86 18.73
CA LYS A 631 -25.83 25.41 17.96
C LYS A 631 -26.64 24.38 18.78
N PRO A 632 -27.81 24.77 19.34
CA PRO A 632 -28.67 23.83 20.03
C PRO A 632 -29.10 22.69 19.09
N PHE A 633 -29.52 21.57 19.68
CA PHE A 633 -30.04 20.44 18.92
C PHE A 633 -31.29 20.85 18.15
N VAL A 634 -31.39 20.48 16.88
CA VAL A 634 -32.55 20.74 16.02
C VAL A 634 -32.96 19.44 15.34
N VAL A 635 -34.20 19.01 15.54
CA VAL A 635 -34.75 17.76 14.95
C VAL A 635 -34.88 17.85 13.42
N THR A 636 -35.08 19.06 12.89
CA THR A 636 -35.39 19.30 11.47
C THR A 636 -34.26 18.82 10.56
N GLY A 637 -34.59 17.96 9.59
CA GLY A 637 -33.62 17.41 8.64
C GLY A 637 -32.89 16.16 9.14
N HIS A 638 -33.21 15.68 10.34
CA HIS A 638 -32.68 14.47 10.94
C HIS A 638 -33.79 13.43 11.18
N TYR A 639 -33.42 12.21 11.58
CA TYR A 639 -34.35 11.20 12.10
C TYR A 639 -33.83 10.65 13.44
N PRO A 640 -33.83 11.50 14.47
CA PRO A 640 -33.35 11.10 15.79
C PRO A 640 -34.21 9.96 16.35
N VAL A 641 -33.56 9.01 17.03
CA VAL A 641 -34.22 7.83 17.60
C VAL A 641 -34.96 8.24 18.87
N LEU A 642 -36.25 7.94 18.91
CA LEU A 642 -37.13 8.27 20.03
C LEU A 642 -36.70 7.51 21.30
N ALA A 643 -36.43 8.29 22.35
CA ALA A 643 -36.21 7.79 23.69
C ALA A 643 -37.51 7.48 24.39
N PHE A 644 -38.54 8.34 24.28
CA PHE A 644 -39.91 8.16 24.73
C PHE A 644 -40.77 9.39 24.37
N LEU A 645 -42.09 9.29 24.55
CA LEU A 645 -43.04 10.41 24.46
C LEU A 645 -43.52 10.78 25.87
N SER A 646 -43.63 12.07 26.19
CA SER A 646 -44.20 12.46 27.49
C SER A 646 -45.72 12.19 27.55
N ASN A 647 -46.17 11.78 28.72
CA ASN A 647 -47.58 11.54 29.04
C ASN A 647 -48.39 12.82 29.29
N GLY A 648 -47.73 13.99 29.30
CA GLY A 648 -48.40 15.29 29.44
C GLY A 648 -48.96 15.79 28.10
N GLY A 649 -50.07 16.53 28.11
CA GLY A 649 -50.57 17.22 26.92
C GLY A 649 -49.93 18.62 26.79
N PRO A 650 -49.42 19.03 25.61
CA PRO A 650 -49.13 18.25 24.40
C PRO A 650 -47.93 17.31 24.59
N SER A 651 -47.98 16.12 23.98
CA SER A 651 -46.91 15.13 24.08
C SER A 651 -45.62 15.69 23.47
N LYS A 652 -44.54 15.64 24.24
CA LYS A 652 -43.20 16.03 23.81
C LYS A 652 -42.40 14.79 23.46
N SER A 653 -41.65 14.88 22.36
CA SER A 653 -40.71 13.84 21.97
C SER A 653 -39.35 14.05 22.63
N PHE A 654 -38.84 12.99 23.23
CA PHE A 654 -37.47 12.92 23.74
C PHE A 654 -36.68 11.98 22.86
N PHE A 655 -35.41 12.31 22.61
CA PHE A 655 -34.53 11.56 21.73
C PHE A 655 -33.34 11.01 22.51
N ILE A 656 -32.83 9.85 22.10
CA ILE A 656 -31.69 9.22 22.77
C ILE A 656 -30.44 10.07 22.53
N ALA A 657 -29.76 10.44 23.61
CA ALA A 657 -28.52 11.20 23.59
C ALA A 657 -27.42 10.47 24.37
N ARG A 658 -26.16 10.86 24.15
CA ARG A 658 -25.04 10.42 24.97
C ARG A 658 -24.03 11.54 25.21
N VAL A 659 -23.30 11.45 26.31
CA VAL A 659 -22.20 12.34 26.67
C VAL A 659 -20.93 11.52 26.79
N TYR A 660 -19.85 11.97 26.16
CA TYR A 660 -18.52 11.40 26.36
C TYR A 660 -17.79 12.17 27.45
N ASP A 661 -17.51 11.51 28.58
CA ASP A 661 -16.95 12.16 29.76
C ASP A 661 -16.07 11.17 30.56
N ASN A 662 -14.89 11.60 31.02
CA ASN A 662 -13.86 10.74 31.63
C ASN A 662 -13.58 9.40 30.90
N ARG A 663 -13.63 9.39 29.57
CA ARG A 663 -13.41 8.22 28.70
C ARG A 663 -14.56 7.21 28.63
N ASP A 664 -15.68 7.48 29.28
CA ASP A 664 -16.89 6.66 29.20
C ASP A 664 -18.01 7.38 28.46
N TYR A 665 -18.99 6.60 27.98
CA TYR A 665 -20.20 7.12 27.37
C TYR A 665 -21.38 6.97 28.33
N TYR A 666 -22.02 8.09 28.66
CA TYR A 666 -23.23 8.13 29.47
C TYR A 666 -24.43 8.40 28.57
N TYR A 667 -25.40 7.50 28.56
CA TYR A 667 -26.62 7.67 27.79
C TYR A 667 -27.66 8.46 28.59
N THR A 668 -28.41 9.29 27.88
CA THR A 668 -29.46 10.17 28.43
C THR A 668 -30.47 10.46 27.32
N TYR A 669 -31.33 11.44 27.52
CA TYR A 669 -32.29 11.88 26.52
C TYR A 669 -32.29 13.40 26.38
N VAL A 670 -32.83 13.90 25.26
CA VAL A 670 -32.83 15.32 24.92
C VAL A 670 -34.12 15.74 24.20
N GLU A 671 -34.59 16.97 24.42
CA GLU A 671 -35.69 17.58 23.69
C GLU A 671 -35.18 18.35 22.45
N ASP A 672 -36.04 18.56 21.46
CA ASP A 672 -35.76 19.49 20.35
C ASP A 672 -35.50 20.91 20.88
N GLY A 673 -34.49 21.58 20.34
CA GLY A 673 -34.05 22.91 20.77
C GLY A 673 -33.13 22.95 21.99
N ALA A 674 -32.80 21.80 22.60
CA ALA A 674 -31.95 21.79 23.79
C ALA A 674 -30.49 22.18 23.49
N SER A 675 -29.92 23.03 24.35
CA SER A 675 -28.50 23.44 24.33
C SER A 675 -27.60 22.66 25.28
N SER A 676 -28.18 21.78 26.10
CA SER A 676 -27.44 20.97 27.06
C SER A 676 -28.26 19.75 27.48
N VAL A 677 -27.58 18.70 27.91
CA VAL A 677 -28.21 17.51 28.50
C VAL A 677 -27.74 17.30 29.93
N THR A 678 -28.63 16.76 30.76
CA THR A 678 -28.29 16.28 32.10
C THR A 678 -28.11 14.76 32.04
N TYR A 679 -27.08 14.24 32.67
CA TYR A 679 -26.79 12.81 32.73
C TYR A 679 -26.32 12.42 34.13
N GLN A 680 -26.46 11.14 34.45
CA GLN A 680 -26.00 10.59 35.73
C GLN A 680 -24.61 9.99 35.53
N ARG A 681 -23.62 10.60 36.16
CA ARG A 681 -22.24 10.11 36.19
C ARG A 681 -22.08 9.13 37.33
N GLN A 682 -21.45 8.00 37.06
CA GLN A 682 -21.02 7.07 38.08
C GLN A 682 -19.70 7.54 38.70
N GLU A 683 -19.70 7.84 40.00
CA GLU A 683 -18.50 8.11 40.79
C GLU A 683 -18.26 6.93 41.74
N TYR A 684 -17.08 6.32 41.64
CA TYR A 684 -16.65 5.31 42.59
C TYR A 684 -16.16 5.98 43.87
N GLY A 685 -16.83 5.71 45.00
CA GLY A 685 -16.36 6.14 46.30
C GLY A 685 -14.99 5.55 46.64
N GLY A 686 -14.31 6.11 47.66
CA GLY A 686 -13.00 5.61 48.12
C GLY A 686 -13.01 4.13 48.54
N SER A 687 -14.18 3.56 48.87
CA SER A 687 -14.40 2.12 48.95
C SER A 687 -15.02 1.61 47.64
N GLN A 688 -14.38 0.63 47.01
CA GLN A 688 -14.80 0.01 45.73
C GLN A 688 -16.25 -0.50 45.68
N SER A 689 -16.95 -0.59 46.82
CA SER A 689 -18.33 -1.07 46.95
C SER A 689 -19.40 0.03 46.91
N GLU A 690 -19.05 1.31 47.04
CA GLU A 690 -20.05 2.39 47.06
C GLU A 690 -20.06 3.12 45.70
N ILE A 691 -21.08 2.83 44.89
CA ILE A 691 -21.35 3.54 43.64
C ILE A 691 -22.23 4.75 43.96
N LYS A 692 -21.74 5.96 43.71
CA LYS A 692 -22.53 7.18 43.81
C LYS A 692 -22.88 7.67 42.42
N PHE A 693 -24.13 8.04 42.22
CA PHE A 693 -24.56 8.72 40.99
C PHE A 693 -24.60 10.21 41.26
N LYS A 694 -23.89 10.98 40.44
CA LYS A 694 -23.88 12.44 40.49
C LYS A 694 -24.48 12.98 39.19
N GLU A 695 -25.45 13.87 39.31
CA GLU A 695 -25.97 14.57 38.15
C GLU A 695 -24.91 15.55 37.63
N ALA A 696 -24.66 15.47 36.33
CA ALA A 696 -23.78 16.36 35.60
C ALA A 696 -24.52 16.91 34.38
N CYS A 697 -24.08 18.06 33.89
CA CYS A 697 -24.64 18.71 32.72
C CYS A 697 -23.53 18.94 31.69
N SER A 698 -23.83 18.72 30.42
CA SER A 698 -22.90 19.00 29.32
C SER A 698 -23.63 19.74 28.20
N SER A 699 -22.98 20.79 27.69
CA SER A 699 -23.35 21.46 26.44
C SER A 699 -22.91 20.66 25.21
N LYS A 700 -21.99 19.71 25.36
CA LYS A 700 -21.46 18.84 24.31
C LYS A 700 -21.99 17.43 24.46
N PHE A 701 -22.82 17.01 23.52
CA PHE A 701 -23.47 15.70 23.54
C PHE A 701 -23.74 15.22 22.12
N ASP A 702 -23.99 13.93 21.96
CA ASP A 702 -24.42 13.36 20.68
C ASP A 702 -25.88 12.89 20.77
N VAL A 703 -26.62 12.99 19.67
CA VAL A 703 -27.99 12.46 19.55
C VAL A 703 -28.01 11.29 18.57
N LEU A 704 -28.55 10.15 19.00
CA LEU A 704 -28.70 8.98 18.15
C LEU A 704 -29.74 9.24 17.07
N ALA A 705 -29.43 8.92 15.83
CA ALA A 705 -30.31 9.07 14.68
C ALA A 705 -30.20 7.88 13.72
N LEU A 706 -31.22 7.70 12.89
CA LEU A 706 -31.13 6.77 11.77
C LEU A 706 -30.05 7.22 10.79
N ARG A 707 -29.21 6.27 10.40
CA ARG A 707 -28.15 6.48 9.41
C ARG A 707 -28.72 6.75 8.03
N TYR A 708 -29.92 6.28 7.70
CA TYR A 708 -30.54 6.44 6.38
C TYR A 708 -31.98 6.96 6.48
N ASP A 709 -32.58 7.30 5.34
CA ASP A 709 -33.99 7.70 5.31
C ASP A 709 -34.88 6.49 5.68
N PRO A 710 -35.89 6.63 6.56
CA PRO A 710 -36.83 5.56 6.88
C PRO A 710 -37.49 4.95 5.64
N MET A 711 -37.70 5.76 4.60
CA MET A 711 -38.30 5.32 3.33
C MET A 711 -37.39 4.39 2.53
N ASP A 712 -36.07 4.45 2.74
CA ASP A 712 -35.10 3.53 2.13
C ASP A 712 -35.15 2.14 2.81
N TYR A 713 -35.71 2.06 4.02
CA TYR A 713 -35.94 0.83 4.77
C TYR A 713 -37.39 0.37 4.73
N ARG A 714 -37.69 -0.52 3.77
CA ARG A 714 -38.82 -1.43 3.93
C ARG A 714 -38.29 -2.73 4.53
N SER A 715 -38.26 -2.82 5.85
CA SER A 715 -38.08 -4.10 6.54
C SER A 715 -39.43 -4.80 6.60
N GLY A 716 -39.47 -6.10 6.29
CA GLY A 716 -40.66 -6.92 6.48
C GLY A 716 -40.94 -7.25 7.95
N THR A 717 -40.10 -6.79 8.88
CA THR A 717 -40.25 -6.98 10.32
C THR A 717 -41.47 -6.21 10.82
N THR A 718 -42.27 -6.91 11.60
CA THR A 718 -43.65 -6.66 12.00
C THR A 718 -43.90 -5.25 12.55
N GLU A 719 -44.54 -4.41 11.73
CA GLU A 719 -45.30 -3.27 12.23
C GLU A 719 -46.26 -3.76 13.33
N GLY A 720 -46.01 -3.37 14.59
CA GLY A 720 -46.92 -3.63 15.71
C GLY A 720 -46.29 -4.10 17.02
N GLU A 721 -45.05 -4.61 17.02
CA GLU A 721 -44.43 -5.16 18.25
C GLU A 721 -43.50 -4.19 19.00
N LEU A 722 -43.07 -3.12 18.35
CA LEU A 722 -42.09 -2.18 18.91
C LEU A 722 -42.78 -0.94 19.51
N LYS A 723 -42.38 -0.56 20.72
CA LYS A 723 -42.78 0.71 21.36
C LYS A 723 -41.92 1.86 20.86
N ASP A 724 -42.54 3.04 20.68
CA ASP A 724 -41.91 4.28 20.19
C ASP A 724 -40.99 4.08 18.96
N PRO A 725 -41.50 3.53 17.85
CA PRO A 725 -40.66 3.19 16.71
C PRO A 725 -40.11 4.43 16.02
N THR A 726 -38.84 4.37 15.61
CA THR A 726 -38.18 5.30 14.68
C THR A 726 -37.65 4.50 13.50
N GLY A 727 -38.43 4.42 12.42
CA GLY A 727 -38.11 3.58 11.27
C GLY A 727 -38.01 2.09 11.67
N PRO A 728 -36.89 1.39 11.39
CA PRO A 728 -36.73 -0.03 11.74
C PRO A 728 -36.35 -0.26 13.22
N LEU A 729 -36.15 0.80 14.00
CA LEU A 729 -35.75 0.73 15.41
C LEU A 729 -36.94 1.01 16.31
N GLY A 730 -36.95 0.38 17.46
CA GLY A 730 -37.93 0.65 18.51
C GLY A 730 -37.61 -0.17 19.75
N TRP A 731 -38.34 0.10 20.82
CA TRP A 731 -38.13 -0.55 22.10
C TRP A 731 -38.93 -1.84 22.17
N LYS A 732 -38.25 -2.94 22.48
CA LYS A 732 -38.86 -4.23 22.76
C LYS A 732 -38.97 -4.42 24.26
N GLU A 733 -40.16 -4.74 24.74
CA GLU A 733 -40.37 -5.04 26.14
C GLU A 733 -39.72 -6.39 26.48
N VAL A 734 -38.76 -6.37 27.41
CA VAL A 734 -38.04 -7.57 27.85
C VAL A 734 -38.55 -8.03 29.22
N TYR A 735 -39.09 -7.10 30.01
CA TYR A 735 -39.71 -7.38 31.29
C TYR A 735 -41.00 -6.55 31.45
N PRO A 736 -42.18 -7.14 31.19
CA PRO A 736 -43.46 -6.44 31.25
C PRO A 736 -43.98 -6.28 32.68
N GLU A 737 -44.72 -5.18 32.91
CA GLU A 737 -45.34 -4.79 34.19
C GLU A 737 -46.25 -5.88 34.81
N LEU A 738 -46.75 -6.81 33.99
CA LEU A 738 -47.74 -7.84 34.37
C LEU A 738 -47.16 -9.12 35.00
N GLU A 739 -45.84 -9.31 34.99
CA GLU A 739 -45.21 -10.51 35.59
C GLU A 739 -44.78 -10.34 37.05
N VAL A 740 -45.02 -9.18 37.67
CA VAL A 740 -44.89 -9.04 39.13
C VAL A 740 -46.13 -9.66 39.78
N SER A 741 -46.21 -10.99 39.74
CA SER A 741 -47.07 -11.71 40.67
C SER A 741 -46.61 -11.35 42.07
N LEU A 742 -47.54 -10.94 42.94
CA LEU A 742 -47.29 -10.63 44.35
C LEU A 742 -46.49 -11.73 45.08
N SER A 743 -46.47 -12.96 44.54
CA SER A 743 -45.66 -14.09 45.01
C SER A 743 -44.15 -13.83 44.96
N ASP A 744 -43.64 -13.13 43.94
CA ASP A 744 -42.20 -12.94 43.75
C ASP A 744 -41.64 -11.90 44.75
N TYR A 745 -42.50 -11.01 45.25
CA TYR A 745 -42.20 -10.09 46.35
C TYR A 745 -42.15 -10.78 47.72
N LEU A 746 -42.85 -11.91 47.88
CA LEU A 746 -42.96 -12.61 49.16
C LEU A 746 -41.78 -13.57 49.42
N ASP A 747 -41.12 -14.07 48.37
CA ASP A 747 -39.92 -14.92 48.50
C ASP A 747 -38.62 -14.15 48.82
N TRP A 748 -38.67 -12.80 48.86
CA TRP A 748 -37.51 -11.94 49.16
C TRP A 748 -37.46 -11.43 50.60
N PHE A 749 -38.49 -11.72 51.42
CA PHE A 749 -38.44 -11.49 52.87
C PHE A 749 -38.05 -12.80 53.57
N PRO A 750 -36.90 -12.87 54.27
CA PRO A 750 -36.51 -14.07 55.02
C PRO A 750 -37.39 -14.34 56.23
#